data_AF-A0A8J5H3V6-F1
#
_entry.id   AF-A0A8J5H3V6-F1
#
_cell.length_a   1.000
_cell.length_b   1.000
_cell.length_c   1.000
_cell.angle_alpha   90.00
_cell.angle_beta   90.00
_cell.angle_gamma   90.00
#
_symmetry.space_group_name_H-M   'P 1'
#
loop_
_entity.id
_entity.type
_entity.pdbx_description
1 polymer ?
#
loop_
_entity_poly.entity_id
_entity_poly.type
_entity_poly.pdbx_seq_one_letter_code
_entity_poly.pdbx_strand_id
1 'polypeptide(L)'
;MAPHFSSFSASLLILLLGFIVYKADGTVFSAQLHVDLKTLQPSDSCSPSVKGAGVSSGSNWTSLRVVHRHGPCSPFAGQQKPLSHAKILDLDQARVDDIHRRVSQHSKPLADSAVKLPASSGEYLGIGNYVVTVGFGTPKKDQIVVFDTGSSVSWIQCEPCVVYCYEQEAPLFDPSLSSTYANISCASSFCDELAQSGCSDSNCVYYRNTGLFHGNDGLLGLGREKPSIVSQTYTQYGGVFSYCLPLTSSSVGYLAFGSYPAGNLMLTPMLSDPNFYYLELTGISVDGQLLSVPPSIFANSGTFIDSGTVITRLPDTAYSALRSAFRQGMTAYKSVPGPGLLDTCYDFSGSGGQANIPTVALHLGGGATINLKAAGILYTVSSSQVCLAFAGNGDDTRMGILGNTQQKGFNVLYDINKRVLGFGPGGAGVSSGTNWTSLRVVHRHGPCSPFAGQQKQLSHAKILDLDQARVDDIHRRVSDSKPLAASDSAATLPARSGAYIGSGNYVVTVGFGTPKNDQIVIFDTGSSISWIQCQPCVSCYEQEAPLFDPSRSSTYANISCGSSFCDELGNATCSDSNCMYGVKYLDNSSTFGFYAQDTLTLSPVDSIPGFRFGCGERNMGLFHGNDGLLGLGPLKLSLVSQTYTQYGGVFSYCLPLTSSSVGYLAFGSYPDGDLLFTPMLSNASQPAFYYLELTGISVDGQLLSVPPSIFANTGTFIDSGTVITRLPATAYSALRSAFRQRMTAYKSAPEAELLDTCYDFSGSGGQVSIPTVALHLGGDVTINLTMAGILFTVKSSQTCLAFSSNGDDTRMGILGNTQQRGFNVLYDINKRVIGFGPGGCS
;
A
#
# COMPACT_ATOMS: atom_id res chain seq x y z
N MET A 1 29.48 -28.97 76.83
CA MET A 1 28.04 -28.92 76.54
C MET A 1 27.83 -29.29 75.09
N ALA A 2 27.10 -30.37 74.83
CA ALA A 2 26.65 -30.84 73.52
C ALA A 2 25.39 -30.03 73.06
N PRO A 3 24.75 -30.23 71.88
CA PRO A 3 24.96 -31.30 70.87
C PRO A 3 24.85 -30.90 69.36
N HIS A 4 24.97 -31.96 68.55
CA HIS A 4 24.73 -32.19 67.11
C HIS A 4 23.40 -31.68 66.49
N PHE A 5 23.35 -31.47 65.15
CA PHE A 5 22.63 -32.31 64.14
C PHE A 5 22.80 -31.85 62.65
N SER A 6 23.12 -32.84 61.79
CA SER A 6 22.77 -33.13 60.36
C SER A 6 22.84 -32.13 59.16
N SER A 7 23.69 -32.48 58.18
CA SER A 7 23.42 -32.90 56.77
C SER A 7 22.43 -32.15 55.83
N PHE A 8 22.91 -31.62 54.68
CA PHE A 8 22.66 -32.14 53.29
C PHE A 8 23.19 -31.19 52.16
N SER A 9 23.94 -31.78 51.22
CA SER A 9 24.05 -31.59 49.75
C SER A 9 24.41 -30.26 49.05
N ALA A 10 25.60 -30.28 48.43
CA ALA A 10 26.00 -29.91 47.04
C ALA A 10 25.20 -28.88 46.21
N SER A 11 25.89 -27.87 45.66
CA SER A 11 26.32 -27.84 44.23
C SER A 11 26.95 -26.49 43.80
N LEU A 12 28.19 -26.58 43.33
CA LEU A 12 28.75 -25.99 42.10
C LEU A 12 28.25 -24.60 41.64
N LEU A 13 29.08 -23.56 41.84
CA LEU A 13 29.01 -22.31 41.07
C LEU A 13 30.26 -22.21 40.17
N ILE A 14 30.11 -22.61 38.91
CA ILE A 14 31.11 -22.36 37.86
C ILE A 14 30.99 -20.88 37.46
N LEU A 15 31.99 -20.08 37.82
CA LEU A 15 32.28 -18.80 37.17
C LEU A 15 32.79 -19.09 35.75
N LEU A 16 31.97 -18.80 34.74
CA LEU A 16 32.45 -18.61 33.36
C LEU A 16 32.55 -17.11 33.11
N LEU A 17 33.69 -16.55 33.52
CA LEU A 17 34.24 -15.32 32.94
C LEU A 17 34.57 -15.63 31.47
N GLY A 18 33.99 -14.86 30.54
CA GLY A 18 34.39 -14.89 29.14
C GLY A 18 35.86 -14.49 29.04
N PHE A 19 36.71 -15.43 28.62
CA PHE A 19 38.10 -15.14 28.27
C PHE A 19 38.14 -14.27 27.02
N ILE A 20 38.54 -13.00 27.17
CA ILE A 20 39.12 -12.23 26.07
C ILE A 20 40.61 -12.62 26.02
N VAL A 21 40.98 -13.45 25.03
CA VAL A 21 42.39 -13.71 24.73
C VAL A 21 42.90 -12.55 23.87
N TYR A 22 43.68 -11.64 24.46
CA TYR A 22 44.46 -10.68 23.71
C TYR A 22 45.73 -11.36 23.18
N LYS A 23 45.87 -11.43 21.85
CA LYS A 23 47.16 -11.64 21.21
C LYS A 23 47.33 -10.59 20.12
N ALA A 24 48.38 -9.79 20.26
CA ALA A 24 48.75 -8.77 19.29
C ALA A 24 49.30 -9.43 18.03
N ASP A 25 48.60 -9.27 16.91
CA ASP A 25 49.17 -9.17 15.56
C ASP A 25 48.06 -8.71 14.59
N GLY A 26 48.38 -7.73 13.75
CA GLY A 26 47.48 -6.93 12.90
C GLY A 26 46.58 -7.69 11.93
N THR A 27 45.53 -8.32 12.44
CA THR A 27 44.39 -8.83 11.67
C THR A 27 43.13 -8.04 12.03
N VAL A 28 42.45 -7.53 11.01
CA VAL A 28 41.13 -6.88 11.15
C VAL A 28 40.17 -7.92 11.72
N PHE A 29 39.75 -7.75 12.97
CA PHE A 29 38.75 -8.61 13.59
C PHE A 29 37.39 -8.35 12.94
N SER A 30 36.87 -9.32 12.16
CA SER A 30 35.45 -9.34 11.77
C SER A 30 34.62 -9.65 13.01
N ALA A 31 33.88 -8.65 13.48
CA ALA A 31 32.95 -8.80 14.60
C ALA A 31 31.65 -9.44 14.10
N GLN A 32 31.69 -10.74 13.77
CA GLN A 32 30.48 -11.48 13.40
C GLN A 32 29.64 -11.81 14.64
N LEU A 33 28.33 -11.69 14.51
CA LEU A 33 27.35 -12.10 15.52
C LEU A 33 27.00 -13.58 15.32
N HIS A 34 27.26 -14.41 16.34
CA HIS A 34 26.81 -15.80 16.35
C HIS A 34 25.33 -15.86 16.80
N VAL A 35 24.46 -16.42 15.96
CA VAL A 35 23.01 -16.42 16.11
C VAL A 35 22.46 -17.83 16.02
N ASP A 36 21.71 -18.26 17.03
CA ASP A 36 20.86 -19.45 16.93
C ASP A 36 19.57 -19.06 16.20
N LEU A 37 19.38 -19.57 14.98
CA LEU A 37 18.26 -19.25 14.11
C LEU A 37 16.91 -19.69 14.71
N LYS A 38 16.87 -20.64 15.64
CA LYS A 38 15.65 -21.00 16.37
C LYS A 38 15.18 -19.87 17.28
N THR A 39 16.09 -19.03 17.77
CA THR A 39 15.74 -17.86 18.59
C THR A 39 15.10 -16.73 17.78
N LEU A 40 15.21 -16.78 16.44
CA LEU A 40 14.55 -15.86 15.51
C LEU A 40 13.20 -16.37 15.00
N GLN A 41 12.82 -17.60 15.35
CA GLN A 41 11.55 -18.23 14.97
C GLN A 41 10.51 -18.07 16.08
N PRO A 42 9.21 -17.95 15.75
CA PRO A 42 8.13 -18.03 16.72
C PRO A 42 8.18 -19.38 17.47
N SER A 43 8.08 -19.37 18.80
CA SER A 43 7.77 -20.59 19.56
C SER A 43 6.29 -20.90 19.44
N ASP A 44 5.92 -22.19 19.30
CA ASP A 44 4.53 -22.67 19.26
C ASP A 44 3.77 -22.51 20.60
N SER A 45 4.44 -22.01 21.65
CA SER A 45 3.86 -21.80 22.96
C SER A 45 4.26 -20.45 23.56
N CYS A 46 3.33 -19.76 24.21
CA CYS A 46 3.62 -18.53 24.94
C CYS A 46 4.26 -18.92 26.29
N SER A 47 5.58 -18.75 26.43
CA SER A 47 6.29 -18.95 27.70
C SER A 47 6.46 -17.58 28.39
N PRO A 48 5.84 -17.35 29.56
CA PRO A 48 6.08 -16.13 30.32
C PRO A 48 7.49 -16.20 30.94
N SER A 49 8.50 -15.73 30.22
CA SER A 49 9.86 -15.65 30.73
C SER A 49 10.20 -14.20 31.05
N VAL A 50 9.84 -13.75 32.26
CA VAL A 50 10.78 -13.15 33.22
C VAL A 50 10.25 -13.50 34.62
N LYS A 51 11.01 -14.31 35.36
CA LYS A 51 10.91 -14.33 36.82
C LYS A 51 11.20 -12.91 37.29
N GLY A 52 10.16 -12.15 37.64
CA GLY A 52 10.34 -10.94 38.42
C GLY A 52 11.12 -11.30 39.68
N ALA A 53 12.31 -10.73 39.84
CA ALA A 53 13.04 -10.86 41.09
C ALA A 53 12.18 -10.22 42.19
N GLY A 54 11.64 -11.07 43.07
CA GLY A 54 11.06 -10.73 44.37
C GLY A 54 9.92 -9.72 44.38
N VAL A 55 8.67 -10.18 44.24
CA VAL A 55 7.50 -9.41 44.69
C VAL A 55 6.98 -10.04 45.98
N SER A 56 7.32 -9.40 47.11
CA SER A 56 6.62 -9.58 48.38
C SER A 56 5.19 -9.06 48.26
N SER A 57 4.25 -9.81 48.83
CA SER A 57 2.82 -9.50 48.91
C SER A 57 2.57 -8.09 49.48
N GLY A 58 1.87 -7.25 48.72
CA GLY A 58 1.34 -5.97 49.21
C GLY A 58 1.64 -4.80 48.28
N SER A 59 0.92 -4.70 47.16
CA SER A 59 0.76 -3.44 46.42
C SER A 59 -0.40 -3.61 45.43
N ASN A 60 -1.26 -2.59 45.33
CA ASN A 60 -2.43 -2.59 44.47
C ASN A 60 -2.01 -2.56 42.99
N TRP A 61 -1.96 -3.73 42.34
CA TRP A 61 -1.80 -3.86 40.90
C TRP A 61 -3.16 -3.72 40.21
N THR A 62 -3.22 -3.00 39.09
CA THR A 62 -4.30 -3.15 38.11
C THR A 62 -3.70 -3.67 36.80
N SER A 63 -3.85 -4.97 36.56
CA SER A 63 -3.54 -5.64 35.29
C SER A 63 -4.81 -6.32 34.79
N LEU A 64 -5.13 -6.22 33.50
CA LEU A 64 -6.29 -6.87 32.89
C LEU A 64 -5.89 -8.12 32.11
N ARG A 65 -6.71 -9.17 32.21
CA ARG A 65 -6.54 -10.49 31.58
C ARG A 65 -7.83 -10.88 30.85
N VAL A 66 -7.75 -11.33 29.59
CA VAL A 66 -8.92 -11.86 28.84
C VAL A 66 -8.51 -13.03 27.92
N VAL A 67 -9.44 -13.98 27.71
CA VAL A 67 -9.34 -15.21 26.88
C VAL A 67 -10.46 -15.26 25.84
N HIS A 68 -10.28 -16.06 24.79
CA HIS A 68 -11.01 -16.00 23.52
C HIS A 68 -12.32 -16.83 23.44
N ARG A 69 -13.37 -16.31 22.76
CA ARG A 69 -14.75 -16.86 22.66
C ARG A 69 -14.91 -18.10 21.78
N HIS A 70 -13.96 -18.44 20.91
CA HIS A 70 -13.97 -19.63 20.03
C HIS A 70 -12.68 -20.46 20.13
N GLY A 71 -11.93 -20.30 21.22
CA GLY A 71 -10.81 -21.20 21.54
C GLY A 71 -11.31 -22.57 22.03
N PRO A 72 -10.42 -23.55 22.26
CA PRO A 72 -10.76 -24.92 22.72
C PRO A 72 -11.46 -25.01 24.09
N CYS A 73 -11.80 -23.87 24.70
CA CYS A 73 -12.60 -23.74 25.91
C CYS A 73 -14.01 -23.16 25.64
N SER A 74 -14.49 -23.17 24.38
CA SER A 74 -15.77 -22.58 23.93
C SER A 74 -16.84 -23.62 23.52
N PRO A 75 -18.14 -23.39 23.80
CA PRO A 75 -19.22 -24.35 23.53
C PRO A 75 -19.87 -24.36 22.12
N PHE A 76 -19.39 -23.65 21.09
CA PHE A 76 -20.10 -23.55 19.78
C PHE A 76 -19.21 -23.61 18.52
N ALA A 77 -18.93 -24.80 17.93
CA ALA A 77 -18.05 -24.94 16.76
C ALA A 77 -18.71 -25.57 15.49
N GLY A 78 -18.54 -24.89 14.32
CA GLY A 78 -18.49 -25.47 12.95
C GLY A 78 -19.59 -25.09 11.93
N GLN A 79 -19.24 -24.38 10.81
CA GLN A 79 -19.80 -24.56 9.43
C GLN A 79 -19.24 -23.58 8.32
N GLN A 80 -18.59 -24.16 7.28
CA GLN A 80 -18.45 -23.84 5.81
C GLN A 80 -17.53 -22.72 5.19
N LYS A 81 -17.28 -22.81 3.84
CA LYS A 81 -16.01 -22.61 3.05
C LYS A 81 -16.22 -21.90 1.65
N PRO A 82 -15.23 -21.19 0.98
CA PRO A 82 -15.43 -20.41 -0.29
C PRO A 82 -14.69 -20.87 -1.60
N LEU A 83 -14.96 -20.17 -2.74
CA LEU A 83 -14.75 -20.48 -4.20
C LEU A 83 -13.49 -19.85 -4.91
N SER A 84 -13.23 -20.16 -6.20
CA SER A 84 -11.92 -19.96 -6.93
C SER A 84 -11.89 -19.01 -8.16
N HIS A 85 -10.66 -18.57 -8.51
CA HIS A 85 -10.29 -17.50 -9.47
C HIS A 85 -10.51 -17.78 -10.97
N ALA A 86 -10.72 -19.02 -11.41
CA ALA A 86 -10.96 -19.34 -12.84
C ALA A 86 -12.29 -18.73 -13.35
N LYS A 87 -13.24 -18.47 -12.44
CA LYS A 87 -14.56 -17.92 -12.77
C LYS A 87 -14.56 -16.41 -13.02
N ILE A 88 -13.45 -15.73 -12.71
CA ILE A 88 -13.27 -14.27 -12.87
C ILE A 88 -12.84 -13.93 -14.30
N LEU A 89 -12.13 -14.84 -14.97
CA LEU A 89 -11.54 -14.60 -16.28
C LEU A 89 -12.46 -15.05 -17.45
N ASP A 90 -13.33 -16.04 -17.22
CA ASP A 90 -14.46 -16.37 -18.09
C ASP A 90 -15.38 -15.15 -18.36
N LEU A 91 -15.41 -14.19 -17.43
CA LEU A 91 -16.21 -12.97 -17.53
C LEU A 91 -15.58 -11.89 -18.45
N ASP A 92 -14.25 -11.94 -18.68
CA ASP A 92 -13.52 -10.98 -19.54
C ASP A 92 -13.54 -11.38 -21.03
N GLN A 93 -13.64 -12.67 -21.37
CA GLN A 93 -13.79 -13.12 -22.77
C GLN A 93 -15.17 -12.77 -23.34
N ALA A 94 -16.22 -12.89 -22.53
CA ALA A 94 -17.60 -12.55 -22.93
C ALA A 94 -17.78 -11.06 -23.29
N ARG A 95 -16.90 -10.18 -22.76
CA ARG A 95 -16.82 -8.74 -23.08
C ARG A 95 -16.28 -8.49 -24.49
N VAL A 96 -15.24 -9.21 -24.90
CA VAL A 96 -14.56 -8.98 -26.19
C VAL A 96 -15.39 -9.50 -27.36
N ASP A 97 -16.01 -10.67 -27.24
CA ASP A 97 -16.83 -11.25 -28.31
C ASP A 97 -18.10 -10.43 -28.61
N ASP A 98 -18.57 -9.66 -27.63
CA ASP A 98 -19.74 -8.81 -27.75
C ASP A 98 -19.44 -7.41 -28.33
N ILE A 99 -18.24 -6.85 -28.12
CA ILE A 99 -17.73 -5.65 -28.83
C ILE A 99 -17.76 -5.88 -30.34
N HIS A 100 -17.35 -7.07 -30.76
CA HIS A 100 -17.29 -7.41 -32.16
C HIS A 100 -18.63 -7.79 -32.78
N ARG A 101 -19.56 -8.26 -31.95
CA ARG A 101 -20.95 -8.54 -32.36
C ARG A 101 -21.78 -7.26 -32.52
N ARG A 102 -21.45 -6.18 -31.81
CA ARG A 102 -22.18 -4.90 -31.88
C ARG A 102 -21.74 -3.97 -33.00
N VAL A 103 -20.60 -4.23 -33.62
CA VAL A 103 -20.22 -3.63 -34.91
C VAL A 103 -21.03 -4.24 -36.06
N SER A 104 -21.59 -5.44 -35.90
CA SER A 104 -22.23 -6.16 -37.01
C SER A 104 -23.76 -6.10 -37.07
N GLN A 105 -24.54 -5.93 -35.99
CA GLN A 105 -26.01 -6.01 -36.10
C GLN A 105 -26.82 -5.11 -35.15
N HIS A 106 -27.51 -4.12 -35.71
CA HIS A 106 -28.68 -3.43 -35.14
C HIS A 106 -29.93 -4.33 -35.21
N SER A 107 -30.51 -4.77 -34.07
CA SER A 107 -31.99 -4.84 -33.85
C SER A 107 -32.45 -5.67 -32.63
N LYS A 108 -33.16 -4.99 -31.71
CA LYS A 108 -34.22 -5.38 -30.75
C LYS A 108 -34.04 -6.44 -29.62
N PRO A 109 -34.77 -6.29 -28.48
CA PRO A 109 -34.50 -6.96 -27.20
C PRO A 109 -35.58 -7.97 -26.75
N LEU A 110 -35.25 -8.84 -25.79
CA LEU A 110 -36.10 -9.64 -24.84
C LEU A 110 -35.19 -10.76 -24.26
N ALA A 111 -35.29 -11.33 -23.06
CA ALA A 111 -35.86 -11.05 -21.73
C ALA A 111 -35.30 -12.16 -20.80
N ASP A 112 -35.22 -11.87 -19.49
CA ASP A 112 -35.13 -12.76 -18.30
C ASP A 112 -34.52 -14.18 -18.38
N SER A 113 -33.56 -14.47 -17.50
CA SER A 113 -33.83 -15.29 -16.30
C SER A 113 -32.59 -15.51 -15.43
N ALA A 114 -32.84 -15.54 -14.13
CA ALA A 114 -31.90 -15.48 -13.02
C ALA A 114 -31.07 -16.76 -12.80
N VAL A 115 -29.81 -16.59 -12.36
CA VAL A 115 -29.05 -17.64 -11.66
C VAL A 115 -28.27 -17.00 -10.49
N LYS A 116 -28.68 -17.34 -9.26
CA LYS A 116 -27.93 -17.10 -8.02
C LYS A 116 -26.82 -18.13 -7.86
N LEU A 117 -25.70 -17.74 -7.24
CA LEU A 117 -24.79 -18.51 -6.33
C LEU A 117 -23.34 -17.96 -6.42
N PRO A 118 -22.53 -18.04 -5.34
CA PRO A 118 -22.60 -17.32 -4.07
C PRO A 118 -21.35 -16.42 -3.84
N ALA A 119 -21.53 -15.45 -2.95
CA ALA A 119 -20.52 -14.51 -2.47
C ALA A 119 -19.36 -15.17 -1.71
N SER A 120 -18.17 -14.59 -1.81
CA SER A 120 -17.15 -14.71 -0.77
C SER A 120 -16.30 -13.43 -0.71
N SER A 121 -16.22 -12.89 0.52
CA SER A 121 -15.75 -11.58 0.96
C SER A 121 -14.25 -11.31 0.80
N GLY A 122 -13.91 -10.02 0.72
CA GLY A 122 -12.55 -9.47 0.59
C GLY A 122 -11.64 -9.66 1.81
N GLU A 123 -10.35 -9.38 1.62
CA GLU A 123 -9.33 -9.57 2.67
C GLU A 123 -8.39 -8.37 2.90
N TYR A 124 -8.63 -7.72 4.05
CA TYR A 124 -7.73 -7.44 5.18
C TYR A 124 -6.35 -6.79 4.92
N LEU A 125 -6.23 -5.49 5.23
CA LEU A 125 -4.94 -4.80 5.41
C LEU A 125 -4.85 -4.21 6.83
N GLY A 126 -3.99 -4.77 7.69
CA GLY A 126 -3.75 -4.33 9.07
C GLY A 126 -2.28 -4.54 9.48
N ILE A 127 -1.38 -3.68 9.02
CA ILE A 127 0.08 -3.88 9.13
C ILE A 127 0.72 -3.50 10.47
N GLY A 128 -0.06 -3.08 11.46
CA GLY A 128 0.45 -2.94 12.81
C GLY A 128 0.91 -4.29 13.38
N ASN A 129 2.21 -4.57 13.33
CA ASN A 129 2.78 -5.80 13.88
C ASN A 129 2.61 -5.90 15.40
N TYR A 130 2.34 -4.79 16.07
CA TYR A 130 2.27 -4.70 17.52
C TYR A 130 0.99 -4.02 17.99
N VAL A 131 0.34 -4.64 18.96
CA VAL A 131 -0.93 -4.16 19.53
C VAL A 131 -0.83 -3.99 21.03
N VAL A 132 -1.66 -3.09 21.56
CA VAL A 132 -1.89 -2.86 22.99
C VAL A 132 -3.38 -2.91 23.29
N THR A 133 -3.75 -3.24 24.52
CA THR A 133 -5.14 -3.17 24.98
C THR A 133 -5.36 -1.89 25.78
N VAL A 134 -6.31 -1.06 25.36
CA VAL A 134 -6.63 0.24 25.98
C VAL A 134 -8.10 0.23 26.40
N GLY A 135 -8.40 0.78 27.57
CA GLY A 135 -9.78 0.90 28.06
C GLY A 135 -10.39 2.27 27.75
N PHE A 136 -11.58 2.29 27.18
CA PHE A 136 -12.35 3.49 26.87
C PHE A 136 -13.65 3.56 27.67
N GLY A 137 -14.09 4.77 28.03
CA GLY A 137 -15.41 5.03 28.63
C GLY A 137 -15.60 4.64 30.09
N THR A 138 -16.81 4.87 30.61
CA THR A 138 -17.22 4.55 31.98
C THR A 138 -18.64 3.96 31.98
N PRO A 139 -18.83 2.67 32.31
CA PRO A 139 -17.80 1.70 32.72
C PRO A 139 -16.79 1.42 31.59
N LYS A 140 -15.57 1.08 31.99
CA LYS A 140 -14.47 0.84 31.07
C LYS A 140 -14.77 -0.31 30.10
N LYS A 141 -14.51 -0.09 28.81
CA LYS A 141 -14.54 -1.07 27.72
C LYS A 141 -13.16 -1.23 27.10
N ASP A 142 -12.58 -2.42 27.15
CA ASP A 142 -11.29 -2.71 26.52
C ASP A 142 -11.39 -2.80 24.99
N GLN A 143 -10.42 -2.22 24.30
CA GLN A 143 -10.21 -2.26 22.84
C GLN A 143 -8.75 -2.61 22.54
N ILE A 144 -8.51 -3.42 21.50
CA ILE A 144 -7.17 -3.84 21.04
C ILE A 144 -6.77 -2.97 19.85
N VAL A 145 -5.77 -2.13 20.05
CA VAL A 145 -5.37 -1.12 19.08
C VAL A 145 -3.90 -1.26 18.68
N VAL A 146 -3.58 -0.89 17.44
CA VAL A 146 -2.19 -0.73 16.98
C VAL A 146 -1.66 0.58 17.52
N PHE A 147 -0.42 0.65 18.02
CA PHE A 147 0.20 1.93 18.35
C PHE A 147 1.20 2.37 17.28
N ASP A 148 1.20 3.65 16.97
CA ASP A 148 1.85 4.17 15.77
C ASP A 148 2.49 5.55 16.01
N THR A 149 3.81 5.65 15.94
CA THR A 149 4.56 6.92 16.08
C THR A 149 4.52 7.82 14.83
N GLY A 150 4.08 7.29 13.68
CA GLY A 150 3.82 8.03 12.44
C GLY A 150 2.37 8.45 12.22
N SER A 151 1.51 8.22 13.21
CA SER A 151 0.12 8.66 13.20
C SER A 151 -0.18 9.50 14.43
N SER A 152 -0.75 10.69 14.23
CA SER A 152 -1.09 11.60 15.32
C SER A 152 -2.50 11.36 15.87
N VAL A 153 -3.45 10.82 15.10
CA VAL A 153 -4.83 10.65 15.57
C VAL A 153 -5.00 9.28 16.25
N SER A 154 -5.52 9.27 17.49
CA SER A 154 -6.01 8.04 18.13
C SER A 154 -7.50 7.85 17.85
N TRP A 155 -7.91 6.67 17.41
CA TRP A 155 -9.30 6.38 17.06
C TRP A 155 -9.64 4.89 17.27
N ILE A 156 -10.92 4.61 17.52
CA ILE A 156 -11.53 3.28 17.60
C ILE A 156 -12.86 3.30 16.84
N GLN A 157 -13.41 2.13 16.49
CA GLN A 157 -14.72 2.07 15.85
C GLN A 157 -15.85 2.12 16.88
N CYS A 158 -16.86 2.95 16.62
CA CYS A 158 -18.01 3.15 17.50
C CYS A 158 -19.32 2.66 16.87
N GLU A 159 -20.27 2.21 17.69
CA GLU A 159 -21.64 1.87 17.28
C GLU A 159 -22.66 2.89 17.83
N PRO A 160 -23.58 3.44 17.02
CA PRO A 160 -23.77 3.16 15.60
C PRO A 160 -22.68 3.78 14.72
N CYS A 161 -22.30 3.07 13.67
CA CYS A 161 -21.30 3.52 12.71
C CYS A 161 -21.84 4.70 11.89
N VAL A 162 -21.30 5.89 12.13
CA VAL A 162 -21.79 7.15 11.53
C VAL A 162 -21.43 7.29 10.04
N VAL A 163 -20.35 6.64 9.60
CA VAL A 163 -19.85 6.69 8.21
C VAL A 163 -19.62 5.28 7.67
N TYR A 164 -18.75 4.52 8.32
CA TYR A 164 -18.42 3.14 7.98
C TYR A 164 -17.71 2.51 9.18
N CYS A 165 -17.98 1.23 9.45
CA CYS A 165 -17.11 0.40 10.27
C CYS A 165 -16.76 -0.87 9.52
N TYR A 166 -15.50 -1.26 9.59
CA TYR A 166 -15.03 -2.55 9.12
C TYR A 166 -15.23 -3.64 10.18
N GLU A 167 -15.25 -4.89 9.72
CA GLU A 167 -15.27 -6.06 10.60
C GLU A 167 -14.03 -6.09 11.50
N GLN A 168 -14.25 -6.00 12.82
CA GLN A 168 -13.21 -6.08 13.85
C GLN A 168 -13.49 -7.23 14.82
N GLU A 169 -12.45 -7.69 15.51
CA GLU A 169 -12.54 -8.89 16.34
C GLU A 169 -13.23 -8.63 17.69
N ALA A 170 -13.09 -7.44 18.28
CA ALA A 170 -13.86 -7.06 19.47
C ALA A 170 -15.14 -6.30 19.11
N PRO A 171 -16.17 -6.26 19.98
CA PRO A 171 -17.35 -5.43 19.76
C PRO A 171 -16.99 -3.94 19.62
N LEU A 172 -17.71 -3.25 18.73
CA LEU A 172 -17.64 -1.80 18.59
C LEU A 172 -17.87 -1.11 19.94
N PHE A 173 -17.25 0.05 20.13
CA PHE A 173 -17.50 0.87 21.32
C PHE A 173 -18.86 1.53 21.19
N ASP A 174 -19.81 1.22 22.07
CA ASP A 174 -21.10 1.92 22.12
C ASP A 174 -20.96 3.17 23.01
N PRO A 175 -20.98 4.38 22.41
CA PRO A 175 -20.84 5.63 23.17
C PRO A 175 -22.00 5.86 24.15
N SER A 176 -23.19 5.34 23.85
CA SER A 176 -24.39 5.53 24.69
C SER A 176 -24.28 4.83 26.03
N LEU A 177 -23.44 3.79 26.13
CA LEU A 177 -23.19 3.05 27.35
C LEU A 177 -22.12 3.68 28.25
N SER A 178 -21.46 4.74 27.79
CA SER A 178 -20.37 5.39 28.53
C SER A 178 -20.80 6.74 29.10
N SER A 179 -20.84 6.85 30.43
CA SER A 179 -21.18 8.09 31.14
C SER A 179 -20.14 9.21 30.99
N THR A 180 -18.94 8.89 30.50
CA THR A 180 -17.84 9.84 30.26
C THR A 180 -17.61 10.13 28.78
N TYR A 181 -18.45 9.58 27.88
CA TYR A 181 -18.38 9.92 26.47
C TYR A 181 -18.94 11.31 26.22
N ALA A 182 -18.24 12.10 25.39
CA ALA A 182 -18.71 13.39 24.93
C ALA A 182 -18.22 13.64 23.50
N ASN A 183 -19.09 14.22 22.66
CA ASN A 183 -18.70 14.66 21.33
C ASN A 183 -17.80 15.90 21.44
N ILE A 184 -16.79 15.98 20.59
CA ILE A 184 -15.97 17.18 20.43
C ILE A 184 -16.75 18.17 19.58
N SER A 185 -16.89 19.42 20.03
CA SER A 185 -17.53 20.47 19.24
C SER A 185 -16.66 20.85 18.04
N CYS A 186 -17.31 21.23 16.93
CA CYS A 186 -16.66 21.84 15.77
C CYS A 186 -15.86 23.11 16.08
N ALA A 187 -16.24 23.87 17.11
CA ALA A 187 -15.50 25.05 17.53
C ALA A 187 -14.25 24.74 18.36
N SER A 188 -13.99 23.45 18.63
CA SER A 188 -12.80 23.01 19.35
C SER A 188 -11.58 23.11 18.45
N SER A 189 -10.47 23.65 18.97
CA SER A 189 -9.19 23.64 18.27
C SER A 189 -8.68 22.23 17.95
N PHE A 190 -9.19 21.20 18.63
CA PHE A 190 -8.91 19.80 18.27
C PHE A 190 -9.52 19.43 16.91
N CYS A 191 -10.64 20.05 16.52
CA CYS A 191 -11.28 19.79 15.24
C CYS A 191 -10.51 20.44 14.09
N ASP A 192 -10.06 21.68 14.30
CA ASP A 192 -9.31 22.47 13.30
C ASP A 192 -7.98 21.82 12.92
N GLU A 193 -7.36 21.07 13.83
CA GLU A 193 -6.06 20.44 13.63
C GLU A 193 -6.12 19.04 13.03
N LEU A 194 -7.31 18.45 12.93
CA LEU A 194 -7.50 17.20 12.22
C LEU A 194 -7.52 17.51 10.72
N ALA A 195 -6.44 17.19 10.01
CA ALA A 195 -6.28 17.47 8.57
C ALA A 195 -7.41 16.95 7.65
N GLN A 196 -8.30 16.08 8.16
CA GLN A 196 -9.44 15.46 7.47
C GLN A 196 -10.65 15.32 8.42
N SER A 197 -10.93 16.35 9.21
CA SER A 197 -12.18 16.52 9.95
C SER A 197 -13.19 17.34 9.15
N GLY A 198 -14.41 17.37 9.66
CA GLY A 198 -15.49 18.22 9.22
C GLY A 198 -16.59 18.19 10.27
N CYS A 199 -17.74 18.77 9.94
CA CYS A 199 -18.75 19.08 10.92
C CYS A 199 -20.08 18.43 10.60
N SER A 200 -20.64 17.71 11.57
CA SER A 200 -22.01 17.20 11.52
C SER A 200 -22.71 17.59 12.82
N ASP A 201 -23.82 18.32 12.71
CA ASP A 201 -24.63 18.79 13.85
C ASP A 201 -23.79 19.50 14.95
N SER A 202 -22.87 20.38 14.53
CA SER A 202 -21.91 21.08 15.42
C SER A 202 -20.91 20.19 16.16
N ASN A 203 -20.86 18.90 15.85
CA ASN A 203 -19.87 17.96 16.35
C ASN A 203 -18.79 17.72 15.29
N CYS A 204 -17.55 17.66 15.76
CA CYS A 204 -16.40 17.32 14.95
C CYS A 204 -16.48 15.84 14.54
N VAL A 205 -16.44 15.58 13.25
CA VAL A 205 -16.42 14.25 12.66
C VAL A 205 -15.08 14.05 11.98
N TYR A 206 -14.41 12.95 12.28
CA TYR A 206 -13.18 12.55 11.63
C TYR A 206 -13.51 11.58 10.49
N TYR A 207 -13.24 11.98 9.24
CA TYR A 207 -13.70 11.27 8.04
C TYR A 207 -12.72 10.23 7.52
N ARG A 208 -11.52 10.17 8.08
CA ARG A 208 -10.50 9.19 7.71
C ARG A 208 -10.71 7.87 8.46
N ASN A 209 -11.79 7.17 8.14
CA ASN A 209 -11.87 5.70 8.36
C ASN A 209 -11.53 4.94 7.06
N THR A 210 -10.85 5.59 6.12
CA THR A 210 -10.45 5.05 4.82
C THR A 210 -9.29 4.06 5.01
N GLY A 211 -9.65 2.82 5.37
CA GLY A 211 -9.23 1.63 4.62
C GLY A 211 -7.85 1.01 4.88
N LEU A 212 -7.25 1.10 6.08
CA LEU A 212 -5.87 0.58 6.28
C LEU A 212 -5.60 -0.23 7.56
N PHE A 213 -6.64 -0.60 8.35
CA PHE A 213 -6.45 -1.26 9.65
C PHE A 213 -7.45 -2.40 9.97
N HIS A 214 -7.89 -3.14 8.96
CA HIS A 214 -8.86 -4.23 9.14
C HIS A 214 -8.34 -5.34 10.09
N GLY A 215 -9.17 -5.71 11.07
CA GLY A 215 -8.91 -6.71 12.11
C GLY A 215 -8.19 -6.21 13.38
N ASN A 216 -8.12 -4.90 13.61
CA ASN A 216 -7.83 -4.33 14.94
C ASN A 216 -8.96 -3.39 15.32
N ASP A 217 -9.18 -3.15 16.60
CA ASP A 217 -10.32 -2.36 17.09
C ASP A 217 -10.10 -0.83 16.93
N GLY A 218 -8.90 -0.43 16.49
CA GLY A 218 -8.51 0.95 16.22
C GLY A 218 -6.98 1.19 16.21
N LEU A 219 -6.60 2.47 16.26
CA LEU A 219 -5.20 2.94 16.30
C LEU A 219 -4.99 3.89 17.48
N LEU A 220 -3.87 3.73 18.17
CA LEU A 220 -3.35 4.62 19.21
C LEU A 220 -2.21 5.47 18.60
N GLY A 221 -2.54 6.70 18.23
CA GLY A 221 -1.60 7.63 17.61
C GLY A 221 -0.63 8.20 18.64
N LEU A 222 0.66 7.95 18.45
CA LEU A 222 1.76 8.46 19.27
C LEU A 222 2.48 9.65 18.64
N GLY A 223 2.00 10.16 17.49
CA GLY A 223 2.55 11.30 16.76
C GLY A 223 2.56 12.62 17.54
N ARG A 224 3.05 13.69 16.90
CA ARG A 224 3.34 14.98 17.55
C ARG A 224 2.17 15.96 17.61
N GLU A 225 1.15 15.76 16.80
CA GLU A 225 0.02 16.70 16.76
C GLU A 225 -0.88 16.55 17.98
N LYS A 226 -1.74 17.54 18.24
CA LYS A 226 -2.60 17.57 19.44
C LYS A 226 -3.55 16.37 19.58
N PRO A 227 -4.10 15.78 18.50
CA PRO A 227 -4.96 14.60 18.61
C PRO A 227 -4.27 13.34 19.15
N SER A 228 -2.95 13.32 19.34
CA SER A 228 -2.23 12.13 19.81
C SER A 228 -2.45 11.89 21.30
N ILE A 229 -2.38 10.62 21.72
CA ILE A 229 -2.46 10.33 23.17
C ILE A 229 -1.32 11.01 23.94
N VAL A 230 -0.15 11.19 23.29
CA VAL A 230 1.00 11.84 23.91
C VAL A 230 0.71 13.31 24.21
N SER A 231 0.11 14.02 23.25
CA SER A 231 -0.31 15.43 23.43
C SER A 231 -1.47 15.57 24.41
N GLN A 232 -2.47 14.69 24.33
CA GLN A 232 -3.64 14.71 25.23
C GLN A 232 -3.28 14.42 26.68
N THR A 233 -2.27 13.57 26.91
CA THR A 233 -1.81 13.19 28.26
C THR A 233 -0.57 13.95 28.72
N TYR A 234 -0.19 15.01 28.00
CA TYR A 234 1.02 15.77 28.24
C TYR A 234 1.10 16.34 29.66
N THR A 235 0.01 16.90 30.19
CA THR A 235 -0.03 17.45 31.55
C THR A 235 0.10 16.38 32.64
N GLN A 236 -0.31 15.15 32.34
CA GLN A 236 -0.26 14.03 33.27
C GLN A 236 1.12 13.33 33.26
N TYR A 237 1.71 13.14 32.08
CA TYR A 237 2.92 12.34 31.90
C TYR A 237 4.14 13.14 31.42
N GLY A 238 4.01 14.46 31.26
CA GLY A 238 5.09 15.35 30.90
C GLY A 238 5.60 15.19 29.46
N GLY A 239 4.79 14.67 28.53
CA GLY A 239 5.21 14.45 27.14
C GLY A 239 6.36 13.44 26.99
N VAL A 240 6.47 12.50 27.94
CA VAL A 240 7.47 11.43 27.91
C VAL A 240 6.78 10.09 27.79
N PHE A 241 7.20 9.29 26.82
CA PHE A 241 6.75 7.91 26.66
C PHE A 241 7.89 7.02 26.19
N SER A 242 7.80 5.72 26.45
CA SER A 242 8.74 4.75 25.93
C SER A 242 8.05 3.44 25.61
N TYR A 243 8.62 2.68 24.67
CA TYR A 243 8.19 1.32 24.41
C TYR A 243 9.36 0.37 24.23
N CYS A 244 9.12 -0.90 24.51
CA CYS A 244 10.02 -1.98 24.19
C CYS A 244 9.28 -2.98 23.31
N LEU A 245 9.70 -3.09 22.05
CA LEU A 245 9.16 -4.10 21.15
C LEU A 245 9.78 -5.47 21.49
N PRO A 246 8.96 -6.53 21.61
CA PRO A 246 9.47 -7.86 21.91
C PRO A 246 10.38 -8.37 20.78
N LEU A 247 11.45 -9.07 21.16
CA LEU A 247 12.44 -9.65 20.23
C LEU A 247 11.82 -10.75 19.35
N THR A 248 10.87 -11.49 19.89
CA THR A 248 10.16 -12.58 19.21
C THR A 248 8.66 -12.42 19.36
N SER A 249 7.88 -13.00 18.45
CA SER A 249 6.42 -12.97 18.50
C SER A 249 5.83 -13.73 19.71
N SER A 250 6.62 -14.59 20.36
CA SER A 250 6.27 -15.32 21.58
C SER A 250 6.68 -14.62 22.88
N SER A 251 7.22 -13.40 22.77
CA SER A 251 7.60 -12.56 23.91
C SER A 251 6.70 -11.33 23.99
N VAL A 252 6.73 -10.67 25.15
CA VAL A 252 5.86 -9.55 25.48
C VAL A 252 6.71 -8.32 25.73
N GLY A 253 6.30 -7.21 25.14
CA GLY A 253 6.88 -5.88 25.35
C GLY A 253 6.01 -4.98 26.22
N TYR A 254 6.35 -3.70 26.25
CA TYR A 254 5.55 -2.68 26.93
C TYR A 254 5.49 -1.37 26.15
N LEU A 255 4.45 -0.58 26.40
CA LEU A 255 4.33 0.84 26.06
C LEU A 255 4.01 1.56 27.37
N ALA A 256 4.76 2.60 27.72
CA ALA A 256 4.68 3.23 29.02
C ALA A 256 4.77 4.76 28.90
N PHE A 257 4.05 5.47 29.77
CA PHE A 257 4.01 6.93 29.81
C PHE A 257 4.50 7.44 31.17
N GLY A 258 5.23 8.55 31.17
CA GLY A 258 5.68 9.23 32.37
C GLY A 258 7.19 9.39 32.50
N SER A 259 7.62 9.81 33.69
CA SER A 259 9.01 10.15 33.98
C SER A 259 9.94 8.94 33.95
N TYR A 260 10.94 8.98 33.07
CA TYR A 260 11.95 7.94 32.93
C TYR A 260 13.10 8.10 33.94
N PRO A 261 13.45 7.07 34.74
CA PRO A 261 14.63 7.13 35.59
C PRO A 261 15.85 7.10 34.69
N ALA A 262 16.78 8.04 34.86
CA ALA A 262 18.03 8.11 34.11
C ALA A 262 18.83 6.79 34.24
N GLY A 263 18.61 5.86 33.32
CA GLY A 263 19.39 4.64 33.13
C GLY A 263 20.33 4.78 31.93
N ASN A 264 21.04 3.69 31.61
CA ASN A 264 21.96 3.58 30.47
C ASN A 264 21.25 3.69 29.10
N LEU A 265 20.62 4.83 28.82
CA LEU A 265 20.10 5.19 27.51
C LEU A 265 21.17 5.93 26.73
N MET A 266 21.36 5.51 25.48
CA MET A 266 22.05 6.33 24.49
C MET A 266 21.05 7.34 23.95
N LEU A 267 21.28 8.62 24.27
CA LEU A 267 20.42 9.71 23.85
C LEU A 267 20.91 10.30 22.52
N THR A 268 19.99 10.56 21.61
CA THR A 268 20.20 11.32 20.38
C THR A 268 19.28 12.54 20.37
N PRO A 269 19.74 13.71 19.88
CA PRO A 269 18.84 14.82 19.62
C PRO A 269 17.75 14.43 18.63
N MET A 270 16.55 14.95 18.84
CA MET A 270 15.45 14.91 17.90
C MET A 270 15.51 16.14 17.01
N LEU A 271 15.43 15.97 15.70
CA LEU A 271 15.41 17.09 14.77
C LEU A 271 14.07 17.84 14.86
N SER A 272 14.11 19.14 14.57
CA SER A 272 12.92 19.99 14.65
C SER A 272 12.01 19.74 13.45
N ASP A 273 10.84 19.16 13.71
CA ASP A 273 9.78 18.94 12.73
C ASP A 273 8.41 19.05 13.43
N PRO A 274 7.39 19.67 12.83
CA PRO A 274 6.09 19.85 13.49
C PRO A 274 5.26 18.56 13.57
N ASN A 275 5.49 17.59 12.69
CA ASN A 275 4.55 16.49 12.43
C ASN A 275 5.12 15.12 12.85
N PHE A 276 6.43 14.94 12.75
CA PHE A 276 7.09 13.64 12.90
C PHE A 276 8.28 13.68 13.87
N TYR A 277 8.64 12.51 14.41
CA TYR A 277 9.85 12.33 15.21
C TYR A 277 11.03 12.01 14.30
N TYR A 278 11.87 13.02 14.05
CA TYR A 278 13.09 12.84 13.26
C TYR A 278 14.31 12.61 14.14
N LEU A 279 15.19 11.74 13.68
CA LEU A 279 16.55 11.58 14.16
C LEU A 279 17.53 11.82 13.01
N GLU A 280 18.74 12.23 13.38
CA GLU A 280 19.85 12.35 12.45
C GLU A 280 20.59 11.02 12.41
N LEU A 281 20.44 10.27 11.32
CA LEU A 281 21.36 9.18 11.00
C LEU A 281 22.64 9.84 10.47
N THR A 282 23.81 9.49 10.97
CA THR A 282 25.10 10.08 10.56
C THR A 282 26.01 9.07 9.88
N GLY A 283 25.72 7.78 10.04
CA GLY A 283 26.46 6.70 9.41
C GLY A 283 25.93 5.34 9.78
N ILE A 284 26.44 4.32 9.08
CA ILE A 284 26.14 2.92 9.32
C ILE A 284 27.49 2.18 9.38
N SER A 285 27.68 1.31 10.36
CA SER A 285 28.83 0.40 10.42
C SER A 285 28.41 -1.04 10.21
N VAL A 286 29.25 -1.81 9.52
CA VAL A 286 29.13 -3.26 9.39
C VAL A 286 30.42 -3.90 9.91
N ASP A 287 30.32 -4.88 10.82
CA ASP A 287 31.47 -5.49 11.49
C ASP A 287 32.39 -4.48 12.19
N GLY A 288 31.81 -3.40 12.72
CA GLY A 288 32.54 -2.30 13.36
C GLY A 288 33.24 -1.35 12.39
N GLN A 289 33.18 -1.60 11.08
CA GLN A 289 33.72 -0.71 10.05
C GLN A 289 32.63 0.25 9.55
N LEU A 290 32.88 1.55 9.69
CA LEU A 290 32.01 2.60 9.15
C LEU A 290 31.98 2.54 7.62
N LEU A 291 30.78 2.48 7.06
CA LEU A 291 30.57 2.44 5.61
C LEU A 291 30.88 3.81 4.98
N SER A 292 31.48 3.79 3.80
CA SER A 292 31.80 4.99 3.03
C SER A 292 30.55 5.55 2.33
N VAL A 293 29.66 6.17 3.10
CA VAL A 293 28.47 6.87 2.59
C VAL A 293 28.67 8.38 2.78
N PRO A 294 28.47 9.22 1.75
CA PRO A 294 28.60 10.67 1.90
C PRO A 294 27.63 11.20 2.98
N PRO A 295 28.08 12.05 3.93
CA PRO A 295 27.21 12.59 4.98
C PRO A 295 25.96 13.31 4.45
N SER A 296 26.04 13.91 3.26
CA SER A 296 24.91 14.56 2.59
C SER A 296 23.73 13.61 2.32
N ILE A 297 23.99 12.32 2.09
CA ILE A 297 22.94 11.32 1.87
C ILE A 297 22.05 11.18 3.10
N PHE A 298 22.61 11.31 4.30
CA PHE A 298 21.82 11.27 5.53
C PHE A 298 21.26 12.64 5.94
N ALA A 299 21.97 13.72 5.61
CA ALA A 299 21.61 15.08 6.00
C ALA A 299 20.45 15.68 5.19
N ASN A 300 20.31 15.34 3.90
CA ASN A 300 19.39 16.03 2.99
C ASN A 300 17.89 15.84 3.31
N SER A 301 17.55 14.77 4.03
CA SER A 301 16.14 14.37 4.22
C SER A 301 15.80 13.89 5.64
N GLY A 302 16.80 13.74 6.52
CA GLY A 302 16.63 13.19 7.87
C GLY A 302 16.17 11.72 7.87
N THR A 303 16.01 11.15 9.08
CA THR A 303 15.42 9.81 9.26
C THR A 303 14.26 9.87 10.24
N PHE A 304 13.08 9.44 9.80
CA PHE A 304 11.89 9.33 10.63
C PHE A 304 11.88 8.00 11.41
N ILE A 305 11.46 7.99 12.67
CA ILE A 305 11.29 6.74 13.44
C ILE A 305 9.81 6.33 13.53
N ASP A 306 9.49 5.15 12.97
CA ASP A 306 8.11 4.68 12.84
C ASP A 306 7.90 3.29 13.46
N SER A 307 7.01 3.17 14.44
CA SER A 307 6.60 1.86 14.97
C SER A 307 5.62 1.13 14.04
N GLY A 308 4.93 1.85 13.14
CA GLY A 308 3.98 1.27 12.19
C GLY A 308 4.58 0.73 10.89
N THR A 309 5.82 1.12 10.56
CA THR A 309 6.60 0.58 9.42
C THR A 309 7.35 -0.68 9.86
N VAL A 310 7.33 -1.74 9.06
CA VAL A 310 7.83 -3.09 9.37
C VAL A 310 9.36 -3.16 9.36
N ILE A 311 10.01 -2.67 8.30
CA ILE A 311 11.48 -2.68 8.17
C ILE A 311 12.03 -1.30 7.83
N THR A 312 13.31 -1.07 8.11
CA THR A 312 13.94 0.22 7.83
C THR A 312 14.12 0.47 6.34
N ARG A 313 13.79 1.69 5.93
CA ARG A 313 14.00 2.24 4.60
C ARG A 313 15.13 3.26 4.62
N LEU A 314 16.06 3.14 3.69
CA LEU A 314 17.23 4.02 3.59
C LEU A 314 17.28 4.67 2.20
N PRO A 315 17.89 5.86 2.07
CA PRO A 315 18.36 6.36 0.79
C PRO A 315 19.16 5.30 0.03
N ASP A 316 18.99 5.21 -1.28
CA ASP A 316 19.50 4.12 -2.10
C ASP A 316 21.03 3.96 -2.05
N THR A 317 21.77 5.06 -1.94
CA THR A 317 23.23 5.05 -1.76
C THR A 317 23.60 4.43 -0.42
N ALA A 318 22.92 4.80 0.67
CA ALA A 318 23.17 4.24 1.99
C ALA A 318 22.77 2.76 2.06
N TYR A 319 21.61 2.40 1.48
CA TYR A 319 21.16 1.02 1.39
C TYR A 319 22.13 0.16 0.59
N SER A 320 22.57 0.65 -0.58
CA SER A 320 23.49 -0.07 -1.46
C SER A 320 24.84 -0.34 -0.79
N ALA A 321 25.37 0.62 -0.02
CA ALA A 321 26.58 0.42 0.77
C ALA A 321 26.38 -0.65 1.85
N LEU A 322 25.29 -0.57 2.63
CA LEU A 322 24.95 -1.56 3.65
C LEU A 322 24.77 -2.96 3.05
N ARG A 323 23.97 -3.07 2.00
CA ARG A 323 23.71 -4.29 1.25
C ARG A 323 25.01 -4.94 0.78
N SER A 324 25.91 -4.14 0.22
CA SER A 324 27.18 -4.64 -0.32
C SER A 324 28.10 -5.16 0.78
N ALA A 325 28.29 -4.41 1.86
CA ALA A 325 29.10 -4.84 2.99
C ALA A 325 28.50 -6.07 3.69
N PHE A 326 27.18 -6.12 3.86
CA PHE A 326 26.49 -7.27 4.43
C PHE A 326 26.66 -8.52 3.54
N ARG A 327 26.52 -8.39 2.22
CA ARG A 327 26.75 -9.49 1.26
C ARG A 327 28.18 -10.04 1.32
N GLN A 328 29.18 -9.18 1.51
CA GLN A 328 30.58 -9.62 1.67
C GLN A 328 30.77 -10.51 2.90
N GLY A 329 30.13 -10.18 4.02
CA GLY A 329 30.20 -10.99 5.25
C GLY A 329 29.33 -12.25 5.24
N MET A 330 28.45 -12.41 4.24
CA MET A 330 27.48 -13.50 4.14
C MET A 330 27.83 -14.55 3.06
N THR A 331 29.02 -14.49 2.48
CA THR A 331 29.46 -15.36 1.35
C THR A 331 29.43 -16.86 1.66
N ALA A 332 29.44 -17.25 2.93
CA ALA A 332 29.32 -18.64 3.36
C ALA A 332 27.90 -19.22 3.19
N TYR A 333 26.89 -18.38 2.94
CA TYR A 333 25.49 -18.77 2.84
C TYR A 333 24.98 -18.64 1.41
N LYS A 334 24.13 -19.59 0.99
CA LYS A 334 23.56 -19.60 -0.35
C LYS A 334 22.52 -18.49 -0.48
N SER A 335 22.73 -17.56 -1.41
CA SER A 335 21.72 -16.53 -1.71
C SER A 335 20.47 -17.14 -2.36
N VAL A 336 19.30 -16.61 -1.99
CA VAL A 336 17.98 -17.01 -2.52
C VAL A 336 17.11 -15.78 -2.80
N PRO A 337 16.14 -15.86 -3.72
CA PRO A 337 15.20 -14.77 -3.97
C PRO A 337 14.38 -14.43 -2.72
N GLY A 338 14.25 -13.14 -2.39
CA GLY A 338 13.45 -12.67 -1.26
C GLY A 338 11.99 -12.36 -1.60
N PRO A 339 11.10 -12.30 -0.60
CA PRO A 339 9.72 -11.86 -0.78
C PRO A 339 9.63 -10.34 -0.90
N GLY A 340 8.76 -9.87 -1.79
CA GLY A 340 8.45 -8.44 -1.95
C GLY A 340 9.69 -7.61 -2.25
N LEU A 341 9.92 -6.58 -1.45
CA LEU A 341 11.02 -5.61 -1.57
C LEU A 341 12.36 -6.07 -0.94
N LEU A 342 12.42 -7.26 -0.33
CA LEU A 342 13.67 -7.77 0.26
C LEU A 342 14.56 -8.39 -0.81
N ASP A 343 15.67 -7.72 -1.15
CA ASP A 343 16.55 -8.15 -2.26
C ASP A 343 17.78 -8.97 -1.82
N THR A 344 17.97 -9.16 -0.52
CA THR A 344 19.18 -9.77 0.07
C THR A 344 18.78 -10.83 1.07
N CYS A 345 18.62 -12.06 0.57
CA CYS A 345 18.19 -13.21 1.35
C CYS A 345 19.10 -14.41 1.15
N TYR A 346 19.14 -15.28 2.16
CA TYR A 346 19.98 -16.45 2.22
C TYR A 346 19.21 -17.67 2.75
N ASP A 347 19.61 -18.85 2.27
CA ASP A 347 19.18 -20.15 2.75
C ASP A 347 20.16 -20.67 3.81
N PHE A 348 19.62 -20.95 4.99
CA PHE A 348 20.33 -21.42 6.17
C PHE A 348 20.09 -22.90 6.47
N SER A 349 19.42 -23.65 5.59
CA SER A 349 19.10 -25.08 5.80
C SER A 349 20.33 -25.96 6.15
N GLY A 350 21.53 -25.61 5.65
CA GLY A 350 22.78 -26.32 5.91
C GLY A 350 23.57 -25.86 7.16
N SER A 351 23.08 -24.89 7.91
CA SER A 351 23.84 -24.21 8.98
C SER A 351 23.76 -24.88 10.37
N GLY A 352 23.04 -26.01 10.49
CA GLY A 352 22.85 -26.67 11.79
C GLY A 352 22.02 -25.85 12.80
N GLY A 353 21.34 -24.80 12.33
CA GLY A 353 20.58 -23.87 13.17
C GLY A 353 21.41 -22.72 13.76
N GLN A 354 22.70 -22.60 13.41
CA GLN A 354 23.57 -21.53 13.88
C GLN A 354 24.18 -20.76 12.71
N ALA A 355 24.17 -19.43 12.81
CA ALA A 355 24.64 -18.53 11.76
C ALA A 355 25.60 -17.48 12.33
N ASN A 356 26.69 -17.22 11.64
CA ASN A 356 27.51 -16.04 11.86
C ASN A 356 27.07 -14.98 10.86
N ILE A 357 26.51 -13.87 11.35
CA ILE A 357 26.09 -12.76 10.50
C ILE A 357 26.91 -11.52 10.81
N PRO A 358 27.07 -10.59 9.85
CA PRO A 358 27.70 -9.32 10.14
C PRO A 358 26.97 -8.54 11.23
N THR A 359 27.71 -7.89 12.12
CA THR A 359 27.10 -6.90 13.02
C THR A 359 26.75 -5.64 12.25
N VAL A 360 25.67 -4.97 12.62
CA VAL A 360 25.26 -3.69 12.01
C VAL A 360 24.99 -2.68 13.13
N ALA A 361 25.58 -1.50 13.01
CA ALA A 361 25.36 -0.39 13.93
C ALA A 361 24.88 0.86 13.18
N LEU A 362 23.91 1.57 13.77
CA LEU A 362 23.43 2.86 13.28
C LEU A 362 24.04 3.97 14.14
N HIS A 363 24.77 4.89 13.53
CA HIS A 363 25.36 6.04 14.20
C HIS A 363 24.42 7.23 14.08
N LEU A 364 24.08 7.84 15.20
CA LEU A 364 23.11 8.92 15.27
C LEU A 364 23.74 10.24 15.69
N GLY A 365 23.02 11.33 15.45
CA GLY A 365 23.37 12.67 15.92
C GLY A 365 23.67 12.69 17.43
N GLY A 366 24.55 13.60 17.86
CA GLY A 366 25.02 13.64 19.26
C GLY A 366 25.94 12.49 19.67
N GLY A 367 26.40 11.65 18.72
CA GLY A 367 27.39 10.60 18.95
C GLY A 367 26.82 9.27 19.47
N ALA A 368 25.50 9.11 19.52
CA ALA A 368 24.88 7.85 19.92
C ALA A 368 25.11 6.76 18.86
N THR A 369 25.31 5.51 19.27
CA THR A 369 25.49 4.37 18.35
C THR A 369 24.63 3.19 18.76
N ILE A 370 23.67 2.83 17.92
CA ILE A 370 22.76 1.71 18.17
C ILE A 370 23.31 0.45 17.50
N ASN A 371 23.80 -0.49 18.31
CA ASN A 371 24.22 -1.80 17.83
C ASN A 371 23.00 -2.72 17.70
N LEU A 372 22.56 -2.99 16.47
CA LEU A 372 21.35 -3.76 16.22
C LEU A 372 21.49 -5.20 16.72
N LYS A 373 20.40 -5.73 17.29
CA LYS A 373 20.31 -7.16 17.62
C LYS A 373 20.10 -7.97 16.33
N ALA A 374 20.41 -9.27 16.35
CA ALA A 374 20.17 -10.16 15.20
C ALA A 374 18.75 -10.02 14.62
N ALA A 375 17.74 -9.97 15.50
CA ALA A 375 16.33 -9.79 15.13
C ALA A 375 15.98 -8.41 14.54
N GLY A 376 16.88 -7.43 14.65
CA GLY A 376 16.79 -6.12 14.00
C GLY A 376 17.68 -5.98 12.77
N ILE A 377 18.58 -6.93 12.52
CA ILE A 377 19.36 -7.03 11.29
C ILE A 377 18.62 -7.92 10.27
N LEU A 378 17.96 -8.97 10.77
CA LEU A 378 17.40 -10.04 9.97
C LEU A 378 15.86 -10.06 10.00
N TYR A 379 15.29 -10.38 8.85
CA TYR A 379 13.88 -10.66 8.65
C TYR A 379 13.70 -12.15 8.31
N THR A 380 13.09 -12.90 9.22
CA THR A 380 12.84 -14.34 9.05
C THR A 380 11.61 -14.56 8.16
N VAL A 381 11.81 -15.18 7.00
CA VAL A 381 10.74 -15.52 6.04
C VAL A 381 10.23 -16.94 6.27
N SER A 382 11.13 -17.85 6.61
CA SER A 382 10.80 -19.23 6.97
C SER A 382 11.86 -19.79 7.91
N SER A 383 11.75 -21.09 8.23
CA SER A 383 12.76 -21.74 9.08
C SER A 383 14.13 -21.86 8.43
N SER A 384 14.21 -21.75 7.09
CA SER A 384 15.45 -21.83 6.32
C SER A 384 15.78 -20.53 5.59
N GLN A 385 14.81 -19.65 5.30
CA GLN A 385 15.05 -18.42 4.56
C GLN A 385 15.05 -17.20 5.48
N VAL A 386 16.14 -16.44 5.43
CA VAL A 386 16.30 -15.21 6.20
C VAL A 386 16.88 -14.10 5.31
N CYS A 387 16.39 -12.89 5.50
CA CYS A 387 16.73 -11.72 4.69
C CYS A 387 17.34 -10.60 5.53
N LEU A 388 18.11 -9.71 4.91
CA LEU A 388 18.49 -8.43 5.50
C LEU A 388 17.22 -7.58 5.66
N ALA A 389 16.91 -7.12 6.88
CA ALA A 389 15.69 -6.37 7.20
C ALA A 389 15.78 -4.88 6.81
N PHE A 390 16.31 -4.56 5.64
CA PHE A 390 16.46 -3.21 5.13
C PHE A 390 16.10 -3.17 3.65
N ALA A 391 15.62 -2.02 3.20
CA ALA A 391 15.37 -1.75 1.78
C ALA A 391 15.68 -0.30 1.40
N GLY A 392 15.92 -0.08 0.11
CA GLY A 392 16.06 1.24 -0.49
C GLY A 392 14.71 1.95 -0.64
N ASN A 393 14.76 3.26 -0.86
CA ASN A 393 13.60 4.11 -1.12
C ASN A 393 13.32 4.33 -2.61
N GLY A 394 14.22 3.87 -3.49
CA GLY A 394 14.19 4.07 -4.93
C GLY A 394 14.98 5.30 -5.40
N ASP A 395 15.28 6.25 -4.51
CA ASP A 395 16.15 7.41 -4.76
C ASP A 395 16.80 7.93 -3.46
N ASP A 396 17.79 8.83 -3.59
CA ASP A 396 18.53 9.44 -2.47
C ASP A 396 17.89 10.72 -1.89
N THR A 397 16.82 11.22 -2.50
CA THR A 397 16.09 12.42 -2.08
C THR A 397 14.99 12.12 -1.07
N ARG A 398 14.53 10.86 -1.04
CA ARG A 398 13.55 10.36 -0.08
C ARG A 398 14.18 10.13 1.30
N MET A 399 13.52 10.68 2.31
CA MET A 399 13.84 10.51 3.73
C MET A 399 13.99 9.05 4.17
N GLY A 400 14.90 8.78 5.10
CA GLY A 400 14.99 7.46 5.71
C GLY A 400 13.81 7.22 6.67
N ILE A 401 13.43 5.95 6.86
CA ILE A 401 12.45 5.54 7.88
C ILE A 401 13.03 4.39 8.70
N LEU A 402 13.26 4.59 9.99
CA LEU A 402 13.66 3.57 10.94
C LEU A 402 12.42 2.76 11.38
N GLY A 403 12.24 1.59 10.77
CA GLY A 403 11.09 0.71 11.02
C GLY A 403 11.18 -0.11 12.32
N ASN A 404 10.09 -0.74 12.69
CA ASN A 404 9.91 -1.43 13.97
C ASN A 404 10.84 -2.65 14.14
N THR A 405 11.27 -3.31 13.05
CA THR A 405 12.23 -4.42 13.14
C THR A 405 13.55 -3.99 13.76
N GLN A 406 14.10 -2.83 13.37
CA GLN A 406 15.35 -2.29 13.91
C GLN A 406 15.20 -1.77 15.34
N GLN A 407 13.98 -1.53 15.80
CA GLN A 407 13.67 -1.09 17.16
C GLN A 407 13.49 -2.25 18.16
N LYS A 408 13.44 -3.51 17.68
CA LYS A 408 13.24 -4.71 18.52
C LYS A 408 14.35 -4.86 19.56
N GLY A 409 13.94 -5.18 20.80
CA GLY A 409 14.89 -5.42 21.89
C GLY A 409 15.56 -4.16 22.44
N PHE A 410 15.09 -2.98 22.07
CA PHE A 410 15.44 -1.72 22.69
C PHE A 410 14.26 -1.16 23.49
N ASN A 411 14.55 -0.52 24.62
CA ASN A 411 13.67 0.49 25.17
C ASN A 411 13.89 1.79 24.40
N VAL A 412 12.90 2.19 23.61
CA VAL A 412 12.91 3.42 22.80
C VAL A 412 12.16 4.49 23.57
N LEU A 413 12.88 5.46 24.12
CA LEU A 413 12.36 6.61 24.86
C LEU A 413 12.14 7.80 23.92
N TYR A 414 11.01 8.48 24.10
CA TYR A 414 10.69 9.77 23.52
C TYR A 414 10.52 10.77 24.67
N ASP A 415 11.41 11.76 24.76
CA ASP A 415 11.28 12.91 25.66
C ASP A 415 11.09 14.16 24.80
N ILE A 416 9.82 14.52 24.58
CA ILE A 416 9.43 15.62 23.69
C ILE A 416 9.90 16.97 24.25
N ASN A 417 9.89 17.11 25.58
CA ASN A 417 10.34 18.30 26.29
C ASN A 417 11.81 18.59 26.05
N LYS A 418 12.66 17.56 26.21
CA LYS A 418 14.10 17.69 25.99
C LYS A 418 14.48 17.56 24.52
N ARG A 419 13.53 17.23 23.64
CA ARG A 419 13.76 16.93 22.22
C ARG A 419 14.85 15.89 22.04
N VAL A 420 14.73 14.77 22.76
CA VAL A 420 15.66 13.64 22.65
C VAL A 420 14.91 12.33 22.46
N LEU A 421 15.55 11.43 21.72
CA LEU A 421 15.21 10.02 21.68
C LEU A 421 16.27 9.24 22.46
N GLY A 422 15.87 8.18 23.15
CA GLY A 422 16.78 7.33 23.91
C GLY A 422 16.67 5.87 23.50
N PHE A 423 17.81 5.18 23.38
CA PHE A 423 17.87 3.76 23.09
C PHE A 423 18.63 3.04 24.21
N GLY A 424 17.97 2.11 24.88
CA GLY A 424 18.56 1.27 25.92
C GLY A 424 18.27 -0.21 25.73
N PRO A 425 18.93 -1.10 26.50
CA PRO A 425 18.66 -2.52 26.44
C PRO A 425 17.20 -2.84 26.82
N GLY A 426 16.51 -3.60 25.96
CA GLY A 426 15.19 -4.13 26.24
C GLY A 426 15.22 -5.12 27.41
N GLY A 427 14.26 -5.01 28.33
CA GLY A 427 14.20 -5.80 29.56
C GLY A 427 14.68 -5.06 30.82
N ALA A 428 15.20 -3.83 30.70
CA ALA A 428 15.27 -2.91 31.83
C ALA A 428 13.82 -2.55 32.24
N GLY A 429 13.28 -3.32 33.18
CA GLY A 429 11.96 -3.08 33.74
C GLY A 429 11.88 -1.68 34.35
N VAL A 430 10.65 -1.15 34.40
CA VAL A 430 10.33 0.03 35.21
C VAL A 430 10.85 -0.22 36.62
N SER A 431 11.82 0.57 37.07
CA SER A 431 12.38 0.45 38.42
C SER A 431 11.27 0.63 39.45
N SER A 432 11.23 -0.24 40.47
CA SER A 432 10.32 -0.11 41.61
C SER A 432 10.60 1.21 42.33
N GLY A 433 9.73 2.21 42.13
CA GLY A 433 9.86 3.53 42.78
C GLY A 433 9.29 4.71 41.98
N THR A 434 8.93 4.53 40.70
CA THR A 434 8.39 5.61 39.85
C THR A 434 6.93 5.36 39.44
N ASN A 435 6.10 6.41 39.45
CA ASN A 435 4.69 6.39 39.02
C ASN A 435 4.57 6.20 37.50
N TRP A 436 4.55 4.95 37.02
CA TRP A 436 4.32 4.64 35.60
C TRP A 436 2.96 3.97 35.37
N THR A 437 2.35 4.30 34.24
CA THR A 437 1.27 3.50 33.64
C THR A 437 1.82 2.79 32.41
N SER A 438 1.67 1.46 32.34
CA SER A 438 2.21 0.64 31.24
C SER A 438 1.15 -0.26 30.64
N LEU A 439 1.25 -0.46 29.32
CA LEU A 439 0.41 -1.32 28.51
C LEU A 439 1.25 -2.50 28.02
N ARG A 440 0.63 -3.69 28.01
CA ARG A 440 1.25 -4.90 27.46
C ARG A 440 1.29 -4.81 25.94
N VAL A 441 2.48 -4.88 25.36
CA VAL A 441 2.68 -4.93 23.90
C VAL A 441 2.90 -6.38 23.46
N VAL A 442 2.18 -6.83 22.44
CA VAL A 442 2.38 -8.17 21.85
C VAL A 442 2.41 -8.10 20.34
N HIS A 443 3.07 -9.06 19.72
CA HIS A 443 3.04 -9.20 18.27
C HIS A 443 1.64 -9.66 17.82
N ARG A 444 1.02 -8.97 16.86
CA ARG A 444 -0.36 -9.19 16.40
C ARG A 444 -0.61 -10.63 15.96
N HIS A 445 0.32 -11.19 15.20
CA HIS A 445 0.23 -12.57 14.68
C HIS A 445 0.98 -13.59 15.55
N GLY A 446 1.46 -13.18 16.73
CA GLY A 446 2.22 -14.05 17.63
C GLY A 446 1.33 -14.91 18.53
N PRO A 447 1.85 -16.01 19.11
CA PRO A 447 1.09 -16.88 20.01
C PRO A 447 0.63 -16.18 21.31
N CYS A 448 1.24 -15.04 21.66
CA CYS A 448 0.84 -14.24 22.82
C CYS A 448 -0.21 -13.16 22.48
N SER A 449 -0.65 -13.09 21.21
CA SER A 449 -1.71 -12.22 20.72
C SER A 449 -3.08 -12.67 21.25
N PRO A 450 -4.01 -11.74 21.55
CA PRO A 450 -5.41 -12.06 21.80
C PRO A 450 -6.09 -12.80 20.63
N PHE A 451 -5.53 -12.71 19.42
CA PHE A 451 -6.07 -13.22 18.15
C PHE A 451 -5.42 -14.55 17.68
N ALA A 452 -4.62 -15.19 18.54
CA ALA A 452 -3.87 -16.40 18.20
C ALA A 452 -4.82 -17.55 17.80
N GLY A 453 -4.61 -18.11 16.59
CA GLY A 453 -5.37 -19.26 16.06
C GLY A 453 -6.60 -18.91 15.21
N GLN A 454 -6.90 -17.63 14.98
CA GLN A 454 -8.06 -17.18 14.19
C GLN A 454 -7.73 -16.35 12.96
N GLN A 455 -6.51 -15.83 12.87
CA GLN A 455 -6.10 -14.95 11.79
C GLN A 455 -5.53 -15.75 10.61
N LYS A 456 -5.99 -15.45 9.40
CA LYS A 456 -5.32 -15.90 8.18
C LYS A 456 -3.96 -15.20 8.12
N GLN A 457 -2.90 -15.97 8.28
CA GLN A 457 -1.55 -15.44 8.25
C GLN A 457 -1.26 -14.89 6.84
N LEU A 458 -1.00 -13.58 6.76
CA LEU A 458 -0.58 -12.95 5.51
C LEU A 458 0.79 -13.51 5.09
N SER A 459 1.00 -13.65 3.78
CA SER A 459 2.33 -13.98 3.27
C SER A 459 3.31 -12.84 3.56
N HIS A 460 4.59 -13.17 3.74
CA HIS A 460 5.64 -12.15 3.96
C HIS A 460 5.69 -11.13 2.81
N ALA A 461 5.46 -11.56 1.57
CA ALA A 461 5.37 -10.65 0.42
C ALA A 461 4.22 -9.65 0.60
N LYS A 462 3.03 -10.12 0.99
CA LYS A 462 1.87 -9.24 1.22
C LYS A 462 2.10 -8.27 2.38
N ILE A 463 2.76 -8.71 3.46
CA ILE A 463 3.13 -7.81 4.57
C ILE A 463 4.05 -6.69 4.08
N LEU A 464 5.03 -7.02 3.23
CA LEU A 464 6.00 -6.06 2.70
C LEU A 464 5.41 -5.13 1.63
N ASP A 465 4.47 -5.61 0.82
CA ASP A 465 3.74 -4.76 -0.15
C ASP A 465 2.93 -3.68 0.59
N LEU A 466 2.33 -4.05 1.71
CA LEU A 466 1.55 -3.12 2.54
C LEU A 466 2.44 -2.16 3.31
N ASP A 467 3.58 -2.65 3.81
CA ASP A 467 4.63 -1.81 4.38
C ASP A 467 5.09 -0.75 3.38
N GLN A 468 5.28 -1.12 2.10
CA GLN A 468 5.64 -0.17 1.05
C GLN A 468 4.55 0.88 0.82
N ALA A 469 3.29 0.47 0.72
CA ALA A 469 2.17 1.41 0.54
C ALA A 469 2.04 2.44 1.69
N ARG A 470 2.46 2.07 2.91
CA ARG A 470 2.54 2.96 4.07
C ARG A 470 3.71 3.93 3.96
N VAL A 471 4.90 3.44 3.59
CA VAL A 471 6.10 4.26 3.35
C VAL A 471 5.79 5.35 2.32
N ASP A 472 5.10 5.01 1.24
CA ASP A 472 4.72 5.96 0.19
C ASP A 472 3.73 7.03 0.71
N ASP A 473 2.77 6.68 1.57
CA ASP A 473 1.88 7.66 2.21
C ASP A 473 2.63 8.60 3.16
N ILE A 474 3.63 8.12 3.87
CA ILE A 474 4.49 8.94 4.75
C ILE A 474 5.29 9.94 3.90
N HIS A 475 5.93 9.48 2.81
CA HIS A 475 6.67 10.36 1.90
C HIS A 475 5.80 11.45 1.29
N ARG A 476 4.56 11.12 0.94
CA ARG A 476 3.58 12.09 0.45
C ARG A 476 3.28 13.17 1.49
N ARG A 477 2.95 12.77 2.72
CA ARG A 477 2.65 13.69 3.83
C ARG A 477 3.78 14.68 4.13
N VAL A 478 5.04 14.29 3.91
CA VAL A 478 6.21 15.15 4.11
C VAL A 478 6.51 16.02 2.89
N SER A 479 6.17 15.58 1.69
CA SER A 479 6.31 16.42 0.48
C SER A 479 5.30 17.57 0.48
N ASP A 480 4.11 17.34 1.05
CA ASP A 480 3.03 18.32 1.18
C ASP A 480 3.32 19.44 2.22
N SER A 481 4.40 19.35 3.00
CA SER A 481 4.74 20.33 4.06
C SER A 481 5.77 21.40 3.66
N LYS A 482 6.14 21.53 2.37
CA LYS A 482 6.91 22.69 1.89
C LYS A 482 6.01 23.93 1.72
N PRO A 483 6.48 25.14 2.08
CA PRO A 483 5.73 26.37 1.82
C PRO A 483 5.50 26.56 0.32
N LEU A 484 4.25 26.78 -0.06
CA LEU A 484 3.79 27.12 -1.42
C LEU A 484 4.66 28.23 -2.03
N ALA A 485 5.48 27.87 -3.02
CA ALA A 485 5.93 28.80 -4.05
C ALA A 485 4.89 28.79 -5.19
N ALA A 486 4.57 29.97 -5.71
CA ALA A 486 3.42 30.22 -6.56
C ALA A 486 3.56 29.74 -8.02
N SER A 487 2.43 29.24 -8.55
CA SER A 487 1.92 29.29 -9.93
C SER A 487 2.70 28.60 -11.06
N ASP A 488 2.37 27.32 -11.28
CA ASP A 488 1.65 26.89 -12.49
C ASP A 488 0.57 25.89 -12.04
N SER A 489 -0.66 26.00 -12.56
CA SER A 489 -1.81 25.18 -12.11
C SER A 489 -1.61 23.71 -12.50
N ALA A 490 -0.95 22.95 -11.63
CA ALA A 490 -0.63 21.55 -11.82
C ALA A 490 -1.20 20.69 -10.69
N ALA A 491 -1.94 19.65 -11.05
CA ALA A 491 -2.44 18.64 -10.12
C ALA A 491 -1.73 17.32 -10.39
N THR A 492 -1.24 16.65 -9.34
CA THR A 492 -0.64 15.30 -9.44
C THR A 492 -1.26 14.40 -8.39
N LEU A 493 -1.82 13.27 -8.82
CA LEU A 493 -2.45 12.25 -8.00
C LEU A 493 -1.63 10.96 -8.04
N PRO A 494 -1.45 10.25 -6.92
CA PRO A 494 -0.82 8.94 -6.92
C PRO A 494 -1.73 7.91 -7.60
N ALA A 495 -1.22 7.24 -8.63
CA ALA A 495 -1.92 6.15 -9.32
C ALA A 495 -1.45 4.79 -8.79
N ARG A 496 -2.39 3.89 -8.52
CA ARG A 496 -2.10 2.55 -7.97
C ARG A 496 -2.72 1.47 -8.85
N SER A 497 -2.12 0.29 -8.89
CA SER A 497 -2.76 -0.88 -9.50
C SER A 497 -4.03 -1.23 -8.72
N GLY A 498 -5.16 -1.40 -9.38
CA GLY A 498 -6.43 -1.83 -8.78
C GLY A 498 -6.48 -3.31 -8.44
N ALA A 499 -5.38 -4.07 -8.59
CA ALA A 499 -5.37 -5.50 -8.29
C ALA A 499 -5.77 -5.82 -6.85
N TYR A 500 -5.54 -4.88 -5.90
CA TYR A 500 -5.94 -5.04 -4.50
C TYR A 500 -7.46 -4.97 -4.27
N ILE A 501 -8.22 -4.37 -5.20
CA ILE A 501 -9.68 -4.29 -5.20
C ILE A 501 -10.30 -5.24 -6.24
N GLY A 502 -9.52 -6.21 -6.74
CA GLY A 502 -9.97 -7.15 -7.76
C GLY A 502 -10.10 -6.55 -9.16
N SER A 503 -9.55 -5.36 -9.41
CA SER A 503 -9.57 -4.70 -10.71
C SER A 503 -8.24 -4.88 -11.45
N GLY A 504 -8.30 -5.16 -12.75
CA GLY A 504 -7.12 -5.13 -13.63
C GLY A 504 -6.68 -3.73 -14.05
N ASN A 505 -7.42 -2.69 -13.62
CA ASN A 505 -7.21 -1.30 -14.01
C ASN A 505 -6.52 -0.49 -12.92
N TYR A 506 -6.13 0.75 -13.22
CA TYR A 506 -5.43 1.63 -12.29
C TYR A 506 -6.38 2.64 -11.67
N VAL A 507 -6.16 2.94 -10.40
CA VAL A 507 -7.03 3.78 -9.59
C VAL A 507 -6.30 4.97 -8.99
N VAL A 508 -7.05 6.03 -8.76
CA VAL A 508 -6.67 7.23 -8.02
C VAL A 508 -7.73 7.54 -6.97
N THR A 509 -7.35 8.26 -5.91
CA THR A 509 -8.31 8.77 -4.93
C THR A 509 -8.61 10.23 -5.22
N VAL A 510 -9.87 10.56 -5.41
CA VAL A 510 -10.37 11.92 -5.65
C VAL A 510 -11.49 12.24 -4.67
N GLY A 511 -11.65 13.51 -4.32
CA GLY A 511 -12.72 13.95 -3.43
C GLY A 511 -13.93 14.49 -4.18
N PHE A 512 -15.13 14.14 -3.76
CA PHE A 512 -16.39 14.73 -4.24
C PHE A 512 -17.14 15.42 -3.09
N GLY A 513 -17.75 16.57 -3.38
CA GLY A 513 -18.67 17.23 -2.46
C GLY A 513 -18.04 18.22 -1.47
N THR A 514 -18.92 18.93 -0.75
CA THR A 514 -18.56 19.88 0.31
C THR A 514 -19.37 19.58 1.59
N PRO A 515 -18.77 18.97 2.63
CA PRO A 515 -17.35 18.65 2.77
C PRO A 515 -16.89 17.49 1.86
N LYS A 516 -15.58 17.45 1.57
CA LYS A 516 -14.96 16.47 0.67
C LYS A 516 -15.20 15.02 1.13
N ASN A 517 -15.69 14.18 0.22
CA ASN A 517 -15.85 12.73 0.38
C ASN A 517 -14.93 12.00 -0.60
N ASP A 518 -13.98 11.21 -0.08
CA ASP A 518 -12.98 10.52 -0.90
C ASP A 518 -13.52 9.25 -1.57
N GLN A 519 -13.25 9.13 -2.87
CA GLN A 519 -13.69 8.06 -3.76
C GLN A 519 -12.47 7.52 -4.54
N ILE A 520 -12.31 6.21 -4.56
CA ILE A 520 -11.30 5.45 -5.29
C ILE A 520 -11.87 5.12 -6.68
N VAL A 521 -11.39 5.82 -7.69
CA VAL A 521 -11.94 5.73 -9.05
C VAL A 521 -10.91 5.19 -10.03
N ILE A 522 -11.37 4.40 -10.99
CA ILE A 522 -10.55 4.00 -12.15
C ILE A 522 -10.38 5.23 -13.04
N PHE A 523 -9.16 5.56 -13.47
CA PHE A 523 -8.99 6.56 -14.53
C PHE A 523 -8.96 5.89 -15.90
N ASP A 524 -9.84 6.34 -16.78
CA ASP A 524 -10.15 5.66 -18.03
C ASP A 524 -10.07 6.62 -19.22
N THR A 525 -9.06 6.43 -20.08
CA THR A 525 -8.90 7.17 -21.33
C THR A 525 -9.84 6.72 -22.44
N GLY A 526 -10.47 5.55 -22.30
CA GLY A 526 -11.51 5.03 -23.20
C GLY A 526 -12.92 5.55 -22.90
N SER A 527 -13.11 6.28 -21.79
CA SER A 527 -14.42 6.80 -21.37
C SER A 527 -14.39 8.29 -21.13
N SER A 528 -15.44 8.99 -21.58
CA SER A 528 -15.52 10.45 -21.43
C SER A 528 -16.40 10.91 -20.28
N ILE A 529 -17.28 10.09 -19.71
CA ILE A 529 -18.10 10.51 -18.57
C ILE A 529 -17.51 9.95 -17.28
N SER A 530 -17.28 10.84 -16.32
CA SER A 530 -16.94 10.44 -14.96
C SER A 530 -18.20 10.12 -14.17
N TRP A 531 -18.18 9.12 -13.31
CA TRP A 531 -19.29 8.77 -12.44
C TRP A 531 -18.80 8.08 -11.16
N ILE A 532 -19.61 8.16 -10.11
CA ILE A 532 -19.40 7.44 -8.84
C ILE A 532 -20.73 6.82 -8.40
N GLN A 533 -20.70 5.81 -7.53
CA GLN A 533 -21.94 5.25 -7.01
C GLN A 533 -22.53 6.14 -5.91
N CYS A 534 -23.83 6.41 -6.02
CA CYS A 534 -24.54 7.34 -5.16
C CYS A 534 -25.67 6.69 -4.36
N GLN A 535 -26.03 7.35 -3.26
CA GLN A 535 -27.27 7.09 -2.54
C GLN A 535 -28.45 7.89 -3.13
N PRO A 536 -29.66 7.31 -3.17
CA PRO A 536 -29.96 5.91 -2.86
C PRO A 536 -29.43 4.98 -3.96
N CYS A 537 -28.73 3.92 -3.57
CA CYS A 537 -28.39 2.89 -4.53
C CYS A 537 -29.55 1.89 -4.66
N VAL A 538 -30.12 1.82 -5.86
CA VAL A 538 -31.16 0.87 -6.24
C VAL A 538 -30.57 -0.51 -6.57
N SER A 539 -29.43 -0.55 -7.26
CA SER A 539 -28.72 -1.80 -7.58
C SER A 539 -27.25 -1.52 -7.89
N CYS A 540 -26.36 -1.75 -6.93
CA CYS A 540 -24.93 -1.45 -7.03
C CYS A 540 -24.10 -2.69 -6.75
N TYR A 541 -22.90 -2.71 -7.30
CA TYR A 541 -21.86 -3.62 -6.86
C TYR A 541 -21.20 -3.08 -5.58
N GLU A 542 -20.58 -3.98 -4.81
CA GLU A 542 -19.84 -3.57 -3.61
C GLU A 542 -18.57 -2.79 -4.00
N GLN A 543 -18.41 -1.64 -3.37
CA GLN A 543 -17.24 -0.77 -3.49
C GLN A 543 -16.57 -0.59 -2.13
N GLU A 544 -15.33 -0.11 -2.11
CA GLU A 544 -14.52 -0.02 -0.89
C GLU A 544 -14.86 1.21 -0.03
N ALA A 545 -15.08 2.39 -0.64
CA ALA A 545 -15.51 3.56 0.10
C ALA A 545 -17.04 3.59 0.25
N PRO A 546 -17.59 4.35 1.22
CA PRO A 546 -19.03 4.55 1.28
C PRO A 546 -19.58 5.16 -0.01
N LEU A 547 -20.78 4.73 -0.40
CA LEU A 547 -21.53 5.38 -1.48
C LEU A 547 -21.62 6.88 -1.21
N PHE A 548 -21.44 7.67 -2.25
CA PHE A 548 -21.57 9.11 -2.15
C PHE A 548 -23.02 9.48 -1.80
N ASP A 549 -23.23 10.25 -0.74
CA ASP A 549 -24.55 10.74 -0.34
C ASP A 549 -24.73 12.19 -0.79
N PRO A 550 -25.51 12.43 -1.86
CA PRO A 550 -25.72 13.78 -2.38
C PRO A 550 -26.30 14.75 -1.36
N SER A 551 -27.10 14.26 -0.40
CA SER A 551 -27.75 15.11 0.60
C SER A 551 -26.78 15.72 1.61
N ARG A 552 -25.57 15.17 1.72
CA ARG A 552 -24.53 15.61 2.65
C ARG A 552 -23.55 16.60 2.03
N SER A 553 -23.66 16.86 0.74
CA SER A 553 -22.84 17.84 0.04
C SER A 553 -23.61 19.13 -0.17
N SER A 554 -23.11 20.22 0.41
CA SER A 554 -23.68 21.56 0.25
C SER A 554 -23.50 22.14 -1.17
N THR A 555 -22.64 21.53 -2.00
CA THR A 555 -22.38 21.96 -3.38
C THR A 555 -22.96 21.03 -4.43
N TYR A 556 -23.64 19.96 -4.04
CA TYR A 556 -24.31 19.04 -4.95
C TYR A 556 -25.54 19.68 -5.59
N ALA A 557 -25.69 19.49 -6.90
CA ALA A 557 -26.92 19.79 -7.60
C ALA A 557 -27.16 18.82 -8.77
N ASN A 558 -28.38 18.32 -8.91
CA ASN A 558 -28.80 17.63 -10.12
C ASN A 558 -28.85 18.61 -11.30
N ILE A 559 -28.40 18.16 -12.47
CA ILE A 559 -28.56 18.92 -13.71
C ILE A 559 -30.03 18.87 -14.13
N SER A 560 -30.64 20.03 -14.39
CA SER A 560 -32.00 20.11 -14.89
C SER A 560 -32.11 19.56 -16.32
N CYS A 561 -33.23 18.90 -16.63
CA CYS A 561 -33.55 18.35 -17.95
C CYS A 561 -33.49 19.40 -19.07
N GLY A 562 -33.85 20.66 -18.79
CA GLY A 562 -33.79 21.75 -19.78
C GLY A 562 -32.42 22.43 -19.89
N SER A 563 -31.41 21.96 -19.15
CA SER A 563 -30.05 22.50 -19.20
C SER A 563 -29.33 22.05 -20.46
N SER A 564 -28.56 22.94 -21.07
CA SER A 564 -27.67 22.59 -22.18
C SER A 564 -26.63 21.53 -21.80
N PHE A 565 -26.32 21.37 -20.50
CA PHE A 565 -25.46 20.28 -20.03
C PHE A 565 -26.13 18.90 -20.16
N CYS A 566 -27.46 18.83 -20.09
CA CYS A 566 -28.19 17.59 -20.32
C CYS A 566 -28.14 17.17 -21.80
N ASP A 567 -28.20 18.15 -22.71
CA ASP A 567 -28.10 17.92 -24.16
C ASP A 567 -26.74 17.31 -24.56
N GLU A 568 -25.68 17.59 -23.80
CA GLU A 568 -24.33 17.04 -24.06
C GLU A 568 -24.24 15.52 -23.92
N LEU A 569 -25.17 14.88 -23.21
CA LEU A 569 -25.27 13.42 -23.13
C LEU A 569 -25.79 12.78 -24.43
N GLY A 570 -26.40 13.57 -25.33
CA GLY A 570 -26.95 13.15 -26.63
C GLY A 570 -28.25 12.33 -26.56
N ASN A 571 -28.37 11.42 -25.60
CA ASN A 571 -29.55 10.56 -25.38
C ASN A 571 -30.01 10.59 -23.91
N ALA A 572 -30.06 11.78 -23.29
CA ALA A 572 -30.51 11.91 -21.91
C ALA A 572 -32.00 11.58 -21.77
N THR A 573 -32.35 10.88 -20.70
CA THR A 573 -33.73 10.78 -20.22
C THR A 573 -33.91 11.68 -19.01
N CYS A 574 -35.15 11.94 -18.60
CA CYS A 574 -35.41 12.79 -17.44
C CYS A 574 -36.36 12.11 -16.46
N SER A 575 -36.09 12.31 -15.18
CA SER A 575 -36.96 11.92 -14.06
C SER A 575 -37.17 13.14 -13.17
N ASP A 576 -38.42 13.50 -12.91
CA ASP A 576 -38.79 14.65 -12.06
C ASP A 576 -38.07 15.96 -12.44
N SER A 577 -37.97 16.24 -13.74
CA SER A 577 -37.25 17.39 -14.31
C SER A 577 -35.73 17.41 -14.13
N ASN A 578 -35.15 16.33 -13.59
CA ASN A 578 -33.71 16.12 -13.50
C ASN A 578 -33.21 15.25 -14.65
N CYS A 579 -32.04 15.58 -15.15
CA CYS A 579 -31.35 14.88 -16.22
C CYS A 579 -30.80 13.54 -15.71
N MET A 580 -31.03 12.47 -16.46
CA MET A 580 -30.47 11.16 -16.18
C MET A 580 -29.38 10.82 -17.18
N TYR A 581 -28.31 10.21 -16.68
CA TYR A 581 -27.27 9.63 -17.51
C TYR A 581 -27.38 8.11 -17.48
N GLY A 582 -26.91 7.49 -18.55
CA GLY A 582 -26.75 6.06 -18.65
C GLY A 582 -25.52 5.75 -19.46
N VAL A 583 -24.62 4.97 -18.90
CA VAL A 583 -23.47 4.44 -19.61
C VAL A 583 -23.57 2.94 -19.60
N LYS A 584 -23.46 2.35 -20.78
CA LYS A 584 -23.28 0.92 -20.91
C LYS A 584 -21.89 0.68 -21.49
N TYR A 585 -21.08 0.01 -20.70
CA TYR A 585 -19.73 -0.37 -21.03
C TYR A 585 -19.70 -1.65 -21.85
N LEU A 586 -18.56 -1.86 -22.48
CA LEU A 586 -18.33 -2.96 -23.41
C LEU A 586 -18.33 -4.35 -22.73
N ASP A 587 -18.12 -4.42 -21.41
CA ASP A 587 -18.25 -5.61 -20.55
C ASP A 587 -19.67 -5.99 -20.16
N ASN A 588 -20.67 -5.29 -20.69
CA ASN A 588 -22.02 -5.29 -20.14
C ASN A 588 -22.12 -4.68 -18.74
N SER A 589 -21.05 -4.10 -18.23
CA SER A 589 -21.20 -3.22 -17.10
C SER A 589 -22.01 -2.00 -17.51
N SER A 590 -22.76 -1.48 -16.56
CA SER A 590 -23.60 -0.33 -16.81
C SER A 590 -23.74 0.47 -15.54
N THR A 591 -23.91 1.76 -15.72
CA THR A 591 -24.16 2.74 -14.67
C THR A 591 -25.30 3.63 -15.13
N PHE A 592 -26.30 3.81 -14.27
CA PHE A 592 -27.44 4.67 -14.51
C PHE A 592 -27.74 5.47 -13.26
N GLY A 593 -28.14 6.72 -13.44
CA GLY A 593 -28.55 7.57 -12.34
C GLY A 593 -28.74 9.00 -12.80
N PHE A 594 -28.57 9.95 -11.89
CA PHE A 594 -28.72 11.37 -12.20
C PHE A 594 -27.43 11.96 -12.74
N TYR A 595 -27.55 12.78 -13.78
CA TYR A 595 -26.46 13.64 -14.18
C TYR A 595 -26.44 14.84 -13.24
N ALA A 596 -25.31 15.07 -12.58
CA ALA A 596 -25.18 16.01 -11.49
C ALA A 596 -23.91 16.85 -11.62
N GLN A 597 -23.82 17.89 -10.80
CA GLN A 597 -22.60 18.65 -10.59
C GLN A 597 -22.30 18.78 -9.10
N ASP A 598 -21.01 18.78 -8.77
CA ASP A 598 -20.52 19.05 -7.41
C ASP A 598 -19.06 19.52 -7.46
N THR A 599 -18.44 19.77 -6.32
CA THR A 599 -17.01 20.09 -6.23
C THR A 599 -16.19 18.81 -6.33
N LEU A 600 -15.31 18.72 -7.33
CA LEU A 600 -14.29 17.67 -7.44
C LEU A 600 -12.96 18.19 -6.86
N THR A 601 -12.32 17.45 -5.98
CA THR A 601 -11.02 17.80 -5.37
C THR A 601 -9.97 16.78 -5.81
N LEU A 602 -8.95 17.23 -6.54
CA LEU A 602 -7.86 16.38 -7.04
C LEU A 602 -6.68 16.34 -6.07
N SER A 603 -6.43 17.43 -5.35
CA SER A 603 -5.37 17.54 -4.33
C SER A 603 -5.80 18.49 -3.21
N PRO A 604 -5.08 18.58 -2.08
CA PRO A 604 -5.41 19.53 -1.00
C PRO A 604 -5.50 20.99 -1.45
N VAL A 605 -4.85 21.35 -2.55
CA VAL A 605 -4.80 22.72 -3.09
C VAL A 605 -5.50 22.88 -4.43
N ASP A 606 -6.08 21.79 -4.97
CA ASP A 606 -6.71 21.80 -6.28
C ASP A 606 -8.14 21.24 -6.23
N SER A 607 -9.11 22.16 -6.38
CA SER A 607 -10.53 21.87 -6.43
C SER A 607 -11.18 22.50 -7.66
N ILE A 608 -12.16 21.79 -8.20
CA ILE A 608 -12.90 22.09 -9.41
C ILE A 608 -14.39 22.19 -9.02
N PRO A 609 -14.87 23.41 -8.70
CA PRO A 609 -16.28 23.63 -8.39
C PRO A 609 -17.16 23.37 -9.62
N GLY A 610 -18.33 22.77 -9.40
CA GLY A 610 -19.30 22.53 -10.49
C GLY A 610 -18.84 21.51 -11.52
N PHE A 611 -17.96 20.59 -11.14
CA PHE A 611 -17.58 19.44 -11.96
C PHE A 611 -18.81 18.56 -12.21
N ARG A 612 -19.11 18.27 -13.48
CA ARG A 612 -20.28 17.47 -13.87
C ARG A 612 -19.92 16.01 -14.00
N PHE A 613 -20.73 15.14 -13.40
CA PHE A 613 -20.49 13.70 -13.35
C PHE A 613 -21.82 12.94 -13.24
N GLY A 614 -21.74 11.63 -13.45
CA GLY A 614 -22.84 10.71 -13.21
C GLY A 614 -22.91 10.28 -11.75
N CYS A 615 -24.05 10.52 -11.11
CA CYS A 615 -24.35 10.02 -9.77
C CYS A 615 -25.11 8.70 -9.89
N GLY A 616 -24.39 7.57 -9.86
CA GLY A 616 -24.88 6.26 -10.27
C GLY A 616 -25.67 5.55 -9.19
N GLU A 617 -26.97 5.38 -9.39
CA GLU A 617 -27.86 4.66 -8.47
C GLU A 617 -28.07 3.19 -8.87
N ARG A 618 -27.76 2.85 -10.13
CA ARG A 618 -27.77 1.48 -10.65
C ARG A 618 -26.49 1.18 -11.39
N ASN A 619 -25.57 0.49 -10.74
CA ASN A 619 -24.30 0.10 -11.30
C ASN A 619 -24.15 -1.43 -11.25
N MET A 620 -24.02 -2.05 -12.40
CA MET A 620 -24.04 -3.50 -12.58
C MET A 620 -22.89 -3.93 -13.51
N GLY A 621 -22.51 -5.20 -13.46
CA GLY A 621 -21.52 -5.80 -14.35
C GLY A 621 -20.23 -6.20 -13.65
N LEU A 622 -19.11 -6.05 -14.35
CA LEU A 622 -17.76 -6.43 -13.93
C LEU A 622 -17.05 -5.35 -13.09
N PHE A 623 -17.76 -4.29 -12.73
CA PHE A 623 -17.26 -3.34 -11.76
C PHE A 623 -17.26 -3.98 -10.37
N HIS A 624 -16.09 -3.99 -9.74
CA HIS A 624 -15.90 -4.51 -8.38
C HIS A 624 -14.87 -3.65 -7.65
N GLY A 625 -15.13 -3.34 -6.37
CA GLY A 625 -14.19 -2.74 -5.43
C GLY A 625 -13.75 -1.28 -5.69
N ASN A 626 -14.10 -0.67 -6.82
CA ASN A 626 -13.85 0.75 -7.09
C ASN A 626 -15.14 1.56 -6.94
N ASP A 627 -15.04 2.81 -6.54
CA ASP A 627 -16.21 3.63 -6.23
C ASP A 627 -16.82 4.29 -7.49
N GLY A 628 -16.15 4.12 -8.62
CA GLY A 628 -16.57 4.63 -9.91
C GLY A 628 -15.39 4.84 -10.85
N LEU A 629 -15.57 5.77 -11.78
CA LEU A 629 -14.67 5.98 -12.90
C LEU A 629 -14.48 7.48 -13.17
N LEU A 630 -13.25 7.86 -13.43
CA LEU A 630 -12.83 9.17 -13.90
C LEU A 630 -12.58 9.11 -15.41
N GLY A 631 -13.48 9.73 -16.18
CA GLY A 631 -13.41 9.73 -17.63
C GLY A 631 -12.42 10.75 -18.16
N LEU A 632 -11.42 10.29 -18.91
CA LEU A 632 -10.35 11.09 -19.51
C LEU A 632 -10.46 11.18 -21.03
N GLY A 633 -11.51 10.63 -21.63
CA GLY A 633 -11.73 10.60 -23.08
C GLY A 633 -11.90 11.98 -23.74
N PRO A 634 -11.92 12.03 -25.09
CA PRO A 634 -11.88 13.27 -25.87
C PRO A 634 -13.21 14.06 -25.91
N LEU A 635 -14.31 13.54 -25.37
CA LEU A 635 -15.61 14.22 -25.44
C LEU A 635 -15.77 15.28 -24.33
N LYS A 636 -16.71 16.20 -24.52
CA LYS A 636 -16.96 17.36 -23.65
C LYS A 636 -17.23 17.01 -22.17
N LEU A 637 -17.75 15.81 -21.93
CA LEU A 637 -18.12 15.32 -20.60
C LEU A 637 -16.89 14.95 -19.74
N SER A 638 -15.70 14.84 -20.32
CA SER A 638 -14.51 14.33 -19.60
C SER A 638 -13.93 15.34 -18.64
N LEU A 639 -13.19 14.84 -17.65
CA LEU A 639 -12.44 15.71 -16.75
C LEU A 639 -11.54 16.65 -17.54
N VAL A 640 -10.84 16.12 -18.54
CA VAL A 640 -9.92 16.86 -19.41
C VAL A 640 -10.63 18.02 -20.13
N SER A 641 -11.81 17.78 -20.69
CA SER A 641 -12.59 18.81 -21.38
C SER A 641 -13.18 19.84 -20.43
N GLN A 642 -13.72 19.41 -19.29
CA GLN A 642 -14.36 20.30 -18.32
C GLN A 642 -13.36 21.22 -17.62
N THR A 643 -12.10 20.79 -17.51
CA THR A 643 -11.01 21.54 -16.86
C THR A 643 -10.00 22.11 -17.85
N TYR A 644 -10.36 22.14 -19.13
CA TYR A 644 -9.48 22.58 -20.21
C TYR A 644 -8.90 23.99 -19.98
N THR A 645 -9.69 24.93 -19.47
CA THR A 645 -9.22 26.29 -19.17
C THR A 645 -8.24 26.35 -18.00
N GLN A 646 -8.29 25.37 -17.09
CA GLN A 646 -7.44 25.30 -15.90
C GLN A 646 -6.11 24.60 -16.21
N TYR A 647 -6.16 23.50 -16.95
CA TYR A 647 -5.00 22.64 -17.22
C TYR A 647 -4.54 22.64 -18.68
N GLY A 648 -5.11 23.51 -19.51
CA GLY A 648 -4.76 23.64 -20.93
C GLY A 648 -5.07 22.41 -21.78
N GLY A 649 -5.91 21.48 -21.34
CA GLY A 649 -6.16 20.23 -22.08
C GLY A 649 -4.93 19.32 -22.18
N VAL A 650 -4.08 19.34 -21.15
CA VAL A 650 -2.91 18.47 -21.06
C VAL A 650 -3.02 17.60 -19.81
N PHE A 651 -2.84 16.29 -19.98
CA PHE A 651 -2.74 15.35 -18.88
C PHE A 651 -1.70 14.27 -19.18
N SER A 652 -1.14 13.68 -18.14
CA SER A 652 -0.19 12.59 -18.26
C SER A 652 -0.38 11.59 -17.13
N TYR A 653 0.09 10.37 -17.34
CA TYR A 653 0.16 9.37 -16.28
C TYR A 653 1.37 8.47 -16.46
N CYS A 654 1.80 7.88 -15.36
CA CYS A 654 2.64 6.70 -15.41
C CYS A 654 2.00 5.54 -14.66
N LEU A 655 1.96 4.38 -15.33
CA LEU A 655 1.49 3.14 -14.73
C LEU A 655 2.69 2.36 -14.19
N PRO A 656 2.72 2.02 -12.89
CA PRO A 656 3.87 1.36 -12.28
C PRO A 656 4.14 -0.03 -12.88
N LEU A 657 5.42 -0.42 -12.91
CA LEU A 657 5.84 -1.73 -13.41
C LEU A 657 5.34 -2.89 -12.53
N THR A 658 5.27 -2.65 -11.22
CA THR A 658 4.81 -3.61 -10.21
C THR A 658 3.60 -3.05 -9.47
N SER A 659 2.74 -3.93 -8.97
CA SER A 659 1.60 -3.55 -8.13
C SER A 659 2.02 -2.92 -6.79
N SER A 660 3.29 -3.08 -6.39
CA SER A 660 3.89 -2.52 -5.18
C SER A 660 4.47 -1.11 -5.36
N SER A 661 4.57 -0.62 -6.60
CA SER A 661 5.05 0.72 -6.89
C SER A 661 3.87 1.66 -7.15
N VAL A 662 4.08 2.96 -6.91
CA VAL A 662 3.08 4.01 -7.15
C VAL A 662 3.45 4.76 -8.43
N GLY A 663 2.48 4.92 -9.31
CA GLY A 663 2.59 5.82 -10.47
C GLY A 663 1.91 7.15 -10.19
N TYR A 664 1.56 7.88 -11.24
CA TYR A 664 0.79 9.11 -11.09
C TYR A 664 -0.24 9.31 -12.20
N LEU A 665 -1.19 10.19 -11.95
CA LEU A 665 -2.03 10.89 -12.92
C LEU A 665 -1.85 12.38 -12.67
N ALA A 666 -1.52 13.16 -13.70
CA ALA A 666 -1.22 14.59 -13.57
C ALA A 666 -1.92 15.42 -14.65
N PHE A 667 -2.22 16.68 -14.32
CA PHE A 667 -2.87 17.67 -15.19
C PHE A 667 -2.09 18.98 -15.20
N GLY A 668 -2.10 19.69 -16.34
CA GLY A 668 -1.68 21.10 -16.42
C GLY A 668 -0.19 21.37 -16.57
N SER A 669 0.69 20.49 -16.11
CA SER A 669 2.12 20.55 -16.41
C SER A 669 2.71 19.15 -16.61
N TYR A 670 3.76 19.07 -17.40
CA TYR A 670 4.56 17.86 -17.54
C TYR A 670 6.05 18.22 -17.48
N PRO A 671 6.91 17.38 -16.89
CA PRO A 671 8.34 17.59 -16.94
C PRO A 671 8.81 17.58 -18.40
N ASP A 672 9.62 18.56 -18.81
CA ASP A 672 10.39 18.47 -20.04
C ASP A 672 11.31 17.26 -19.93
N GLY A 673 10.93 16.17 -20.58
CA GLY A 673 11.65 14.90 -20.59
C GLY A 673 11.69 14.34 -22.01
N ASP A 674 12.45 13.26 -22.21
CA ASP A 674 12.64 12.56 -23.49
C ASP A 674 11.35 11.88 -24.00
N LEU A 675 10.30 12.67 -24.24
CA LEU A 675 9.01 12.23 -24.77
C LEU A 675 9.10 12.10 -26.29
N LEU A 676 8.78 10.90 -26.78
CA LEU A 676 8.56 10.66 -28.20
C LEU A 676 7.09 10.92 -28.54
N PHE A 677 6.83 11.89 -29.40
CA PHE A 677 5.48 12.31 -29.77
C PHE A 677 5.01 11.66 -31.07
N THR A 678 3.82 11.05 -31.02
CA THR A 678 3.11 10.52 -32.18
C THR A 678 1.79 11.28 -32.40
N PRO A 679 1.31 11.44 -33.64
CA PRO A 679 0.04 12.10 -33.90
C PRO A 679 -1.15 11.43 -33.20
N MET A 680 -1.98 12.22 -32.53
CA MET A 680 -3.28 11.81 -32.02
C MET A 680 -4.30 11.85 -33.14
N LEU A 681 -4.78 10.68 -33.55
CA LEU A 681 -5.78 10.55 -34.60
C LEU A 681 -7.20 10.64 -34.03
N SER A 682 -8.16 10.92 -34.90
CA SER A 682 -9.58 10.94 -34.58
C SER A 682 -10.38 10.12 -35.59
N ASN A 683 -11.38 9.36 -35.13
CA ASN A 683 -12.30 8.64 -35.98
C ASN A 683 -13.69 9.28 -35.92
N ALA A 684 -14.17 9.87 -37.02
CA ALA A 684 -15.47 10.54 -37.06
C ALA A 684 -16.65 9.59 -36.77
N SER A 685 -16.52 8.31 -37.13
CA SER A 685 -17.54 7.29 -36.85
C SER A 685 -17.51 6.82 -35.39
N GLN A 686 -16.42 7.08 -34.67
CA GLN A 686 -16.21 6.69 -33.27
C GLN A 686 -15.39 7.76 -32.52
N PRO A 687 -15.97 8.93 -32.25
CA PRO A 687 -15.23 10.08 -31.72
C PRO A 687 -14.88 9.95 -30.22
N ALA A 688 -15.25 8.84 -29.57
CA ALA A 688 -15.14 8.66 -28.13
C ALA A 688 -13.76 8.21 -27.64
N PHE A 689 -12.80 7.97 -28.54
CA PHE A 689 -11.48 7.39 -28.21
C PHE A 689 -10.33 8.22 -28.76
N TYR A 690 -9.17 8.13 -28.09
CA TYR A 690 -7.90 8.63 -28.61
C TYR A 690 -7.24 7.57 -29.50
N TYR A 691 -7.03 7.90 -30.78
CA TYR A 691 -6.43 6.97 -31.73
C TYR A 691 -4.94 7.22 -31.94
N LEU A 692 -4.22 6.12 -32.15
CA LEU A 692 -2.83 6.06 -32.56
C LEU A 692 -2.73 5.39 -33.94
N GLU A 693 -1.72 5.78 -34.70
CA GLU A 693 -1.34 5.04 -35.90
C GLU A 693 -0.33 3.96 -35.53
N LEU A 694 -0.76 2.71 -35.34
CA LEU A 694 0.17 1.58 -35.23
C LEU A 694 0.63 1.21 -36.65
N THR A 695 1.92 1.30 -36.94
CA THR A 695 2.48 1.04 -38.28
C THR A 695 3.16 -0.32 -38.37
N GLY A 696 3.56 -0.89 -37.24
CA GLY A 696 4.20 -2.20 -37.20
C GLY A 696 4.54 -2.68 -35.79
N ILE A 697 5.01 -3.91 -35.71
CA ILE A 697 5.48 -4.53 -34.46
C ILE A 697 6.81 -5.21 -34.78
N SER A 698 7.81 -5.05 -33.92
CA SER A 698 9.08 -5.78 -34.00
C SER A 698 9.25 -6.76 -32.85
N VAL A 699 9.88 -7.90 -33.12
CA VAL A 699 10.31 -8.88 -32.10
C VAL A 699 11.81 -9.08 -32.26
N ASP A 700 12.57 -8.85 -31.18
CA ASP A 700 14.03 -8.91 -31.17
C ASP A 700 14.67 -8.04 -32.27
N GLY A 701 14.16 -6.82 -32.43
CA GLY A 701 14.60 -5.85 -33.44
C GLY A 701 14.20 -6.18 -34.88
N GLN A 702 13.50 -7.29 -35.14
CA GLN A 702 13.01 -7.65 -36.47
C GLN A 702 11.55 -7.24 -36.65
N LEU A 703 11.30 -6.36 -37.62
CA LEU A 703 9.96 -5.95 -38.01
C LEU A 703 9.17 -7.14 -38.57
N LEU A 704 8.00 -7.38 -38.02
CA LEU A 704 7.12 -8.46 -38.45
C LEU A 704 6.51 -8.14 -39.82
N SER A 705 6.43 -9.15 -40.68
CA SER A 705 5.81 -9.06 -42.00
C SER A 705 4.29 -9.05 -41.91
N VAL A 706 3.71 -7.94 -41.45
CA VAL A 706 2.26 -7.69 -41.39
C VAL A 706 1.91 -6.60 -42.40
N PRO A 707 0.93 -6.80 -43.30
CA PRO A 707 0.52 -5.77 -44.26
C PRO A 707 0.06 -4.50 -43.52
N PRO A 708 0.53 -3.29 -43.90
CA PRO A 708 0.16 -2.04 -43.22
C PRO A 708 -1.36 -1.80 -43.14
N SER A 709 -2.12 -2.30 -44.13
CA SER A 709 -3.58 -2.21 -44.16
C SER A 709 -4.26 -2.89 -42.97
N ILE A 710 -3.63 -3.91 -42.36
CA ILE A 710 -4.16 -4.60 -41.17
C ILE A 710 -4.25 -3.65 -39.99
N PHE A 711 -3.29 -2.73 -39.85
CA PHE A 711 -3.32 -1.73 -38.79
C PHE A 711 -4.13 -0.49 -39.18
N ALA A 712 -4.06 -0.07 -40.45
CA ALA A 712 -4.68 1.17 -40.92
C ALA A 712 -6.21 1.09 -41.08
N ASN A 713 -6.76 -0.04 -41.53
CA ASN A 713 -8.18 -0.13 -41.90
C ASN A 713 -9.14 0.05 -40.71
N THR A 714 -8.74 -0.40 -39.53
CA THR A 714 -9.56 -0.37 -38.32
C THR A 714 -9.04 0.65 -37.30
N GLY A 715 -7.76 1.04 -37.40
CA GLY A 715 -7.09 1.91 -36.45
C GLY A 715 -6.79 1.22 -35.13
N THR A 716 -5.99 1.88 -34.29
CA THR A 716 -5.70 1.44 -32.92
C THR A 716 -6.03 2.58 -31.98
N PHE A 717 -6.80 2.34 -30.92
CA PHE A 717 -6.98 3.33 -29.86
C PHE A 717 -6.24 2.90 -28.60
N ILE A 718 -5.85 3.88 -27.79
CA ILE A 718 -5.16 3.68 -26.53
C ILE A 718 -6.14 3.80 -25.37
N ASP A 719 -6.07 2.85 -24.44
CA ASP A 719 -7.06 2.73 -23.37
C ASP A 719 -6.43 2.24 -22.05
N SER A 720 -6.53 3.05 -21.00
CA SER A 720 -6.09 2.69 -19.64
C SER A 720 -7.07 1.77 -18.92
N GLY A 721 -8.34 1.73 -19.36
CA GLY A 721 -9.41 0.87 -18.84
C GLY A 721 -9.41 -0.56 -19.42
N THR A 722 -8.56 -0.84 -20.40
CA THR A 722 -8.35 -2.19 -20.97
C THR A 722 -7.04 -2.79 -20.44
N VAL A 723 -7.08 -4.00 -19.88
CA VAL A 723 -5.93 -4.61 -19.20
C VAL A 723 -4.78 -4.98 -20.15
N ILE A 724 -5.07 -5.70 -21.24
CA ILE A 724 -4.05 -6.18 -22.20
C ILE A 724 -4.34 -5.71 -23.62
N THR A 725 -3.29 -5.48 -24.41
CA THR A 725 -3.41 -5.10 -25.81
C THR A 725 -4.11 -6.16 -26.63
N ARG A 726 -5.03 -5.70 -27.48
CA ARG A 726 -5.74 -6.52 -28.46
C ARG A 726 -5.34 -6.13 -29.87
N LEU A 727 -5.02 -7.12 -30.70
CA LEU A 727 -4.55 -6.90 -32.06
C LEU A 727 -5.47 -7.56 -33.09
N PRO A 728 -5.56 -7.02 -34.32
CA PRO A 728 -6.09 -7.76 -35.47
C PRO A 728 -5.48 -9.17 -35.56
N ALA A 729 -6.28 -10.15 -35.99
CA ALA A 729 -5.88 -11.56 -35.96
C ALA A 729 -4.57 -11.85 -36.70
N THR A 730 -4.35 -11.24 -37.87
CA THR A 730 -3.13 -11.37 -38.66
C THR A 730 -1.92 -10.78 -37.93
N ALA A 731 -2.07 -9.60 -37.32
CA ALA A 731 -1.01 -8.96 -36.55
C ALA A 731 -0.65 -9.77 -35.29
N TYR A 732 -1.66 -10.24 -34.55
CA TYR A 732 -1.46 -11.08 -33.37
C TYR A 732 -0.77 -12.40 -33.73
N SER A 733 -1.21 -13.06 -34.80
CA SER A 733 -0.64 -14.34 -35.23
C SER A 733 0.85 -14.21 -35.60
N ALA A 734 1.22 -13.12 -36.28
CA ALA A 734 2.62 -12.82 -36.59
C ALA A 734 3.45 -12.60 -35.32
N LEU A 735 2.95 -11.77 -34.38
CA LEU A 735 3.61 -11.51 -33.11
C LEU A 735 3.79 -12.79 -32.29
N ARG A 736 2.70 -13.54 -32.10
CA ARG A 736 2.69 -14.82 -31.40
C ARG A 736 3.71 -15.79 -31.99
N SER A 737 3.74 -15.94 -33.30
CA SER A 737 4.64 -16.89 -33.97
C SER A 737 6.10 -16.49 -33.80
N ALA A 738 6.44 -15.22 -34.02
CA ALA A 738 7.80 -14.73 -33.83
C ALA A 738 8.24 -14.85 -32.36
N PHE A 739 7.37 -14.49 -31.40
CA PHE A 739 7.65 -14.63 -29.98
C PHE A 739 7.90 -16.09 -29.59
N ARG A 740 7.02 -17.02 -30.01
CA ARG A 740 7.17 -18.46 -29.74
C ARG A 740 8.47 -19.04 -30.32
N GLN A 741 8.88 -18.60 -31.51
CA GLN A 741 10.14 -19.04 -32.12
C GLN A 741 11.37 -18.67 -31.28
N ARG A 742 11.35 -17.50 -30.60
CA ARG A 742 12.43 -17.06 -29.73
C ARG A 742 12.36 -17.65 -28.31
N MET A 743 11.24 -18.26 -27.95
CA MET A 743 10.97 -18.77 -26.60
C MET A 743 11.03 -20.31 -26.51
N THR A 744 11.58 -21.00 -27.52
CA THR A 744 11.65 -22.47 -27.58
C THR A 744 12.47 -23.13 -26.46
N ALA A 745 13.36 -22.36 -25.82
CA ALA A 745 14.13 -22.80 -24.66
C ALA A 745 13.30 -22.94 -23.37
N TYR A 746 12.09 -22.36 -23.34
CA TYR A 746 11.23 -22.34 -22.16
C TYR A 746 10.09 -23.35 -22.28
N LYS A 747 9.77 -23.99 -21.15
CA LYS A 747 8.67 -24.94 -21.06
C LYS A 747 7.34 -24.22 -21.27
N SER A 748 6.56 -24.66 -22.24
CA SER A 748 5.18 -24.17 -22.43
C SER A 748 4.33 -24.52 -21.20
N ALA A 749 3.50 -23.57 -20.78
CA ALA A 749 2.42 -23.79 -19.82
C ALA A 749 1.08 -23.91 -20.56
N PRO A 750 0.03 -24.44 -19.91
CA PRO A 750 -1.32 -24.37 -20.45
C PRO A 750 -1.69 -22.93 -20.78
N GLU A 751 -2.58 -22.76 -21.76
CA GLU A 751 -3.19 -21.46 -22.04
C GLU A 751 -3.97 -20.98 -20.81
N ALA A 752 -4.08 -19.67 -20.65
CA ALA A 752 -4.84 -19.05 -19.58
C ALA A 752 -5.82 -18.08 -20.23
N GLU A 753 -7.08 -18.47 -20.28
CA GLU A 753 -8.16 -17.57 -20.68
C GLU A 753 -7.98 -17.12 -22.14
N LEU A 754 -7.72 -15.83 -22.34
CA LEU A 754 -7.53 -15.17 -23.64
C LEU A 754 -6.05 -15.19 -24.07
N LEU A 755 -5.17 -15.71 -23.21
CA LEU A 755 -3.72 -15.76 -23.39
C LEU A 755 -3.32 -17.15 -23.85
N ASP A 756 -3.04 -17.29 -25.15
CA ASP A 756 -2.72 -18.58 -25.77
C ASP A 756 -1.22 -18.94 -25.72
N THR A 757 -0.38 -18.03 -25.24
CA THR A 757 1.09 -18.17 -25.32
C THR A 757 1.69 -18.04 -23.95
N CYS A 758 1.75 -19.16 -23.22
CA CYS A 758 2.15 -19.22 -21.83
C CYS A 758 3.36 -20.13 -21.60
N TYR A 759 4.17 -19.76 -20.62
CA TYR A 759 5.40 -20.46 -20.23
C TYR A 759 5.47 -20.66 -18.72
N ASP A 760 6.11 -21.74 -18.31
CA ASP A 760 6.43 -22.09 -16.94
C ASP A 760 7.92 -21.84 -16.69
N PHE A 761 8.22 -20.74 -15.99
CA PHE A 761 9.59 -20.32 -15.69
C PHE A 761 10.13 -20.89 -14.37
N SER A 762 9.37 -21.72 -13.65
CA SER A 762 9.73 -22.22 -12.32
C SER A 762 11.05 -23.03 -12.30
N GLY A 763 11.43 -23.62 -13.44
CA GLY A 763 12.68 -24.37 -13.61
C GLY A 763 13.87 -23.55 -14.14
N SER A 764 13.71 -22.25 -14.41
CA SER A 764 14.70 -21.45 -15.14
C SER A 764 15.76 -20.77 -14.26
N GLY A 765 15.82 -21.09 -12.96
CA GLY A 765 16.86 -20.57 -12.05
C GLY A 765 16.86 -19.05 -11.86
N GLY A 766 15.77 -18.36 -12.21
CA GLY A 766 15.61 -16.91 -12.08
C GLY A 766 16.19 -16.08 -13.24
N GLN A 767 16.88 -16.69 -14.22
CA GLN A 767 17.37 -16.00 -15.42
C GLN A 767 16.51 -16.38 -16.63
N VAL A 768 15.59 -15.48 -17.00
CA VAL A 768 14.72 -15.64 -18.16
C VAL A 768 15.04 -14.54 -19.17
N SER A 769 15.44 -14.92 -20.38
CA SER A 769 15.69 -14.03 -21.51
C SER A 769 14.42 -13.98 -22.36
N ILE A 770 13.76 -12.83 -22.35
CA ILE A 770 12.54 -12.59 -23.11
C ILE A 770 12.90 -11.76 -24.34
N PRO A 771 12.44 -12.12 -25.56
CA PRO A 771 12.70 -11.31 -26.74
C PRO A 771 12.06 -9.92 -26.56
N THR A 772 12.76 -8.88 -26.99
CA THR A 772 12.20 -7.53 -26.97
C THR A 772 11.01 -7.45 -27.91
N VAL A 773 10.00 -6.65 -27.53
CA VAL A 773 8.86 -6.34 -28.40
C VAL A 773 8.75 -4.84 -28.50
N ALA A 774 8.69 -4.31 -29.72
CA ALA A 774 8.54 -2.89 -29.96
C ALA A 774 7.28 -2.61 -30.79
N LEU A 775 6.57 -1.53 -30.46
CA LEU A 775 5.45 -1.01 -31.22
C LEU A 775 5.93 0.19 -32.04
N HIS A 776 5.74 0.15 -33.35
CA HIS A 776 6.06 1.26 -34.24
C HIS A 776 4.80 2.08 -34.48
N LEU A 777 4.88 3.37 -34.21
CA LEU A 777 3.77 4.31 -34.33
C LEU A 777 4.03 5.34 -35.45
N GLY A 778 2.99 6.03 -35.87
CA GLY A 778 3.08 7.14 -36.81
C GLY A 778 4.02 8.25 -36.31
N GLY A 779 4.64 8.96 -37.24
CA GLY A 779 5.69 9.94 -36.91
C GLY A 779 7.05 9.32 -36.57
N ASP A 780 7.32 8.11 -37.07
CA ASP A 780 8.57 7.35 -36.86
C ASP A 780 8.91 7.07 -35.39
N VAL A 781 7.90 7.01 -34.53
CA VAL A 781 8.05 6.71 -33.11
C VAL A 781 8.12 5.20 -32.89
N THR A 782 9.09 4.74 -32.10
CA THR A 782 9.19 3.34 -31.70
C THR A 782 9.20 3.22 -30.19
N ILE A 783 8.24 2.46 -29.65
CA ILE A 783 8.11 2.20 -28.21
C ILE A 783 8.60 0.79 -27.92
N ASN A 784 9.73 0.67 -27.23
CA ASN A 784 10.24 -0.61 -26.74
C ASN A 784 9.55 -0.99 -25.44
N LEU A 785 8.69 -2.01 -25.48
CA LEU A 785 7.92 -2.42 -24.31
C LEU A 785 8.82 -2.93 -23.19
N THR A 786 8.45 -2.58 -21.96
CA THR A 786 9.09 -3.14 -20.77
C THR A 786 8.76 -4.63 -20.64
N MET A 787 9.53 -5.39 -19.86
CA MET A 787 9.19 -6.81 -19.61
C MET A 787 7.77 -6.96 -19.04
N ALA A 788 7.33 -6.02 -18.20
CA ALA A 788 5.97 -5.95 -17.69
C ALA A 788 4.96 -5.62 -18.81
N GLY A 789 5.32 -4.88 -19.85
CA GLY A 789 4.49 -4.67 -21.04
C GLY A 789 4.43 -5.87 -22.00
N ILE A 790 5.36 -6.82 -21.90
CA ILE A 790 5.42 -8.00 -22.77
C ILE A 790 4.73 -9.20 -22.12
N LEU A 791 4.87 -9.38 -20.81
CA LEU A 791 4.41 -10.55 -20.09
C LEU A 791 3.33 -10.25 -19.03
N PHE A 792 2.40 -11.19 -18.89
CA PHE A 792 1.35 -11.19 -17.89
C PHE A 792 1.42 -12.47 -17.06
N THR A 793 1.72 -12.33 -15.77
CA THR A 793 1.82 -13.48 -14.85
C THR A 793 0.44 -13.79 -14.27
N VAL A 794 -0.14 -14.91 -14.70
CA VAL A 794 -1.43 -15.40 -14.21
C VAL A 794 -1.24 -16.08 -12.84
N LYS A 795 -0.16 -16.85 -12.70
CA LYS A 795 0.30 -17.48 -11.45
C LYS A 795 1.77 -17.85 -11.56
N SER A 796 2.39 -18.25 -10.46
CA SER A 796 3.83 -18.52 -10.38
C SER A 796 4.39 -19.51 -11.43
N SER A 797 3.58 -20.48 -11.87
CA SER A 797 3.94 -21.46 -12.90
C SER A 797 3.39 -21.16 -14.29
N GLN A 798 2.79 -19.99 -14.51
CA GLN A 798 2.10 -19.64 -15.75
C GLN A 798 2.20 -18.13 -16.00
N THR A 799 3.16 -17.75 -16.84
CA THR A 799 3.33 -16.38 -17.34
C THR A 799 3.15 -16.39 -18.86
N CYS A 800 2.32 -15.48 -19.36
CA CYS A 800 1.90 -15.48 -20.75
C CYS A 800 2.28 -14.19 -21.48
N LEU A 801 2.39 -14.25 -22.80
CA LEU A 801 2.48 -13.08 -23.66
C LEU A 801 1.23 -12.21 -23.44
N ALA A 802 1.42 -10.94 -23.06
CA ALA A 802 0.36 -10.02 -22.63
C ALA A 802 -0.43 -9.41 -23.81
N PHE A 803 -0.70 -10.21 -24.84
CA PHE A 803 -1.41 -9.80 -26.04
C PHE A 803 -2.47 -10.84 -26.35
N SER A 804 -3.53 -10.43 -27.02
CA SER A 804 -4.54 -11.35 -27.50
C SER A 804 -5.10 -10.91 -28.85
N SER A 805 -5.64 -11.88 -29.59
CA SER A 805 -6.32 -11.64 -30.86
C SER A 805 -7.69 -11.03 -30.61
N ASN A 806 -8.08 -10.08 -31.46
CA ASN A 806 -9.47 -9.69 -31.61
C ASN A 806 -10.29 -10.73 -32.39
N GLY A 807 -9.70 -11.81 -32.91
CA GLY A 807 -10.43 -12.88 -33.62
C GLY A 807 -10.60 -12.67 -35.13
N ASP A 808 -10.64 -11.43 -35.63
CA ASP A 808 -10.55 -11.10 -37.06
C ASP A 808 -9.85 -9.75 -37.32
N ASP A 809 -9.56 -9.45 -38.59
CA ASP A 809 -8.80 -8.24 -39.00
C ASP A 809 -9.67 -6.99 -39.21
N THR A 810 -11.00 -7.10 -39.13
CA THR A 810 -11.95 -5.98 -39.27
C THR A 810 -12.22 -5.27 -37.96
N ARG A 811 -11.62 -5.77 -36.88
CA ARG A 811 -11.78 -5.30 -35.52
C ARG A 811 -10.64 -4.35 -35.14
N MET A 812 -10.95 -3.24 -34.48
CA MET A 812 -9.97 -2.22 -34.10
C MET A 812 -8.96 -2.74 -33.08
N GLY A 813 -7.71 -2.33 -33.22
CA GLY A 813 -6.68 -2.59 -32.21
C GLY A 813 -6.91 -1.78 -30.94
N ILE A 814 -6.49 -2.32 -29.79
CA ILE A 814 -6.55 -1.63 -28.51
C ILE A 814 -5.17 -1.72 -27.86
N LEU A 815 -4.53 -0.59 -27.58
CA LEU A 815 -3.32 -0.53 -26.78
C LEU A 815 -3.72 -0.47 -25.29
N GLY A 816 -3.60 -1.61 -24.59
CA GLY A 816 -4.04 -1.76 -23.21
C GLY A 816 -3.03 -1.23 -22.18
N ASN A 817 -3.46 -1.14 -20.93
CA ASN A 817 -2.72 -0.57 -19.81
C ASN A 817 -1.45 -1.38 -19.45
N THR A 818 -1.43 -2.69 -19.72
CA THR A 818 -0.26 -3.54 -19.50
C THR A 818 0.92 -3.05 -20.33
N GLN A 819 0.70 -2.72 -21.60
CA GLN A 819 1.72 -2.23 -22.53
C GLN A 819 2.16 -0.79 -22.25
N GLN A 820 1.35 -0.05 -21.48
CA GLN A 820 1.64 1.31 -21.06
C GLN A 820 2.49 1.37 -19.77
N ARG A 821 2.74 0.24 -19.10
CA ARG A 821 3.50 0.18 -17.84
C ARG A 821 4.96 0.62 -17.99
N GLY A 822 5.38 1.51 -17.09
CA GLY A 822 6.73 2.08 -17.03
C GLY A 822 6.96 3.27 -17.96
N PHE A 823 5.93 3.73 -18.66
CA PHE A 823 6.01 4.93 -19.51
C PHE A 823 5.31 6.12 -18.85
N ASN A 824 5.88 7.31 -19.04
CA ASN A 824 5.13 8.55 -18.98
C ASN A 824 4.33 8.63 -20.29
N VAL A 825 3.01 8.46 -20.19
CA VAL A 825 2.08 8.61 -21.30
C VAL A 825 1.42 9.96 -21.18
N LEU A 826 1.69 10.83 -22.14
CA LEU A 826 1.21 12.21 -22.15
C LEU A 826 0.20 12.43 -23.27
N TYR A 827 -0.86 13.15 -22.97
CA TYR A 827 -1.88 13.59 -23.91
C TYR A 827 -1.87 15.12 -23.96
N ASP A 828 -1.51 15.69 -25.10
CA ASP A 828 -1.65 17.12 -25.37
C ASP A 828 -2.76 17.30 -26.41
N ILE A 829 -3.96 17.63 -25.93
CA ILE A 829 -5.15 17.76 -26.79
C ILE A 829 -5.00 18.95 -27.76
N ASN A 830 -4.27 19.99 -27.36
CA ASN A 830 -4.06 21.20 -28.18
C ASN A 830 -3.20 20.90 -29.38
N LYS A 831 -2.09 20.21 -29.14
CA LYS A 831 -1.15 19.83 -30.19
C LYS A 831 -1.59 18.57 -30.93
N ARG A 832 -2.63 17.87 -30.46
CA ARG A 832 -3.10 16.58 -30.99
C ARG A 832 -1.94 15.59 -31.09
N VAL A 833 -1.24 15.40 -29.99
CA VAL A 833 -0.14 14.42 -29.89
C VAL A 833 -0.27 13.59 -28.63
N ILE A 834 0.23 12.36 -28.72
CA ILE A 834 0.44 11.48 -27.58
C ILE A 834 1.95 11.27 -27.43
N GLY A 835 2.48 11.55 -26.24
CA GLY A 835 3.88 11.40 -25.89
C GLY A 835 4.14 10.12 -25.10
N PHE A 836 5.25 9.46 -25.38
CA PHE A 836 5.73 8.30 -24.61
C PHE A 836 7.17 8.53 -24.15
N GLY A 837 7.41 8.51 -22.84
CA GLY A 837 8.74 8.60 -22.24
C GLY A 837 9.04 7.37 -21.38
N PRO A 838 10.19 6.70 -21.51
CA PRO A 838 10.54 5.57 -20.66
C PRO A 838 10.84 6.03 -19.23
N GLY A 839 10.65 5.15 -18.24
CA GLY A 839 10.99 5.45 -16.84
C GLY A 839 10.06 6.50 -16.21
N GLY A 840 8.83 6.63 -16.70
CA GLY A 840 7.96 7.73 -16.28
C GLY A 840 7.53 7.74 -14.81
N CYS A 841 7.74 6.65 -14.06
CA CYS A 841 7.26 6.48 -12.69
C CYS A 841 8.38 6.68 -11.64
N SER A 842 9.61 6.93 -12.08
CA SER A 842 10.80 7.10 -11.22
C SER A 842 11.15 8.55 -11.00
#